data_AF-A0A519RH01-F1
#
_entry.id   AF-A0A519RH01-F1
#
_cell.length_a   1.000
_cell.length_b   1.000
_cell.length_c   1.000
_cell.angle_alpha   90.00
_cell.angle_beta   90.00
_cell.angle_gamma   90.00
#
_symmetry.space_group_name_H-M   'P 1'
#
loop_
_entity.id
_entity.type
_entity.pdbx_description
1 polymer ?
#
loop_
_entity_poly.entity_id
_entity_poly.type
_entity_poly.pdbx_seq_one_letter_code
_entity_poly.pdbx_strand_id
1 'polypeptide(L)'
;MEKTTVTGYLPYNLTLEEITAACDNWNTLIDQENKIECKLKPELILLFFKYLMCKALYKREHQSPLAVLDEVQIHHTHLKKLFGEKLSANYIKLMKKHGWIYYSAHNAEAKLSREYRINYQIVHVNLLGESKLYSQVKITGKKAINAETKFKEFVRNEIISKMPEEFKFLVHMLHQLRLDLTSKKAQNLIEQLRLTDITFGKSEYTYYDYLCNVNNRDIEYFFIDKFGMRLHSCWQTIKKEMRELLYFEDYPNEKLKVIDIVNSQPWLSSCIDANIILKLFPNATELAAKVDKLCNVDGNVPRSLNRFRELCCTGKIYEEWQDILRTSLGEKWQLVIADNIRLKTRKNDKRDSLYDAKQIETLQPRSAAKICFYRVIFGTQSEHEILSNIFKLHFPDVWNIFKVCKEYPLYGNPSGARVYTNLSCIMQRLESDLVLSKISSKLKEAGVDRFLTIHDAVAVPEQYSKLAEEVMVTAIRESGLPVPCLIKAEPYNGLFSDDTPTTTDKYNGWAFFSYEYKSRVSPFYSSKTKLLTTPFKNSNNYIEQYADNKLVAIYTYTGELLSKAIDFSLSTSKPREKPTKGRIFLQLPERHSIRHDLKKIKYWDYDGKIKEWSFPVIYEASIRNLLERNGLSLNTVIKYKKGKKERKTKAKEGI
;
A
#
# COMPACT_ATOMS: atom_id res chain seq x y z
N MET A 1 6.48 34.72 18.60
CA MET A 1 5.79 33.98 17.51
C MET A 1 6.77 33.80 16.37
N GLU A 2 7.01 32.57 15.92
CA GLU A 2 7.70 32.37 14.64
C GLU A 2 6.84 32.90 13.49
N LYS A 3 7.46 33.37 12.40
CA LYS A 3 6.70 33.71 11.20
C LYS A 3 6.18 32.42 10.59
N THR A 4 4.85 32.25 10.54
CA THR A 4 4.23 31.13 9.82
C THR A 4 4.78 31.07 8.40
N THR A 5 5.33 29.92 8.01
CA THR A 5 5.81 29.67 6.65
C THR A 5 5.26 28.34 6.17
N VAL A 6 5.04 28.25 4.87
CA VAL A 6 4.65 26.99 4.22
C VAL A 6 5.73 26.54 3.25
N THR A 7 5.80 25.25 2.96
CA THR A 7 6.73 24.71 1.96
C THR A 7 6.00 24.60 0.62
N GLY A 8 6.56 25.18 -0.44
CA GLY A 8 6.20 24.87 -1.83
C GLY A 8 7.27 23.99 -2.49
N TYR A 9 6.93 23.32 -3.60
CA TYR A 9 7.87 22.43 -4.30
C TYR A 9 8.31 23.05 -5.63
N LEU A 10 9.61 22.94 -5.94
CA LEU A 10 10.24 23.47 -7.14
C LEU A 10 10.87 22.30 -7.94
N PRO A 11 10.35 21.94 -9.12
CA PRO A 11 10.92 20.91 -9.99
C PRO A 11 12.41 21.16 -10.28
N TYR A 12 13.23 20.10 -10.31
CA TYR A 12 14.69 20.25 -10.19
C TYR A 12 15.38 20.99 -11.34
N ASN A 13 14.81 20.99 -12.56
CA ASN A 13 15.36 21.74 -13.71
C ASN A 13 14.65 23.09 -13.93
N LEU A 14 14.15 23.71 -12.85
CA LEU A 14 13.46 25.01 -12.88
C LEU A 14 13.92 25.82 -11.67
N THR A 15 14.29 27.09 -11.85
CA THR A 15 14.73 27.97 -10.75
C THR A 15 13.61 28.91 -10.26
N LEU A 16 13.77 29.48 -9.06
CA LEU A 16 12.80 30.45 -8.54
C LEU A 16 12.85 31.77 -9.32
N GLU A 17 14.03 32.14 -9.82
CA GLU A 17 14.28 33.31 -10.66
C GLU A 17 13.56 33.17 -12.01
N GLU A 18 13.61 31.99 -12.63
CA GLU A 18 12.87 31.69 -13.87
C GLU A 18 11.35 31.83 -13.69
N ILE A 19 10.80 31.27 -12.59
CA ILE A 19 9.36 31.41 -12.28
C ILE A 19 9.00 32.88 -12.02
N THR A 20 9.86 33.61 -11.30
CA THR A 20 9.64 35.02 -10.96
C THR A 20 9.66 35.90 -12.20
N ALA A 21 10.71 35.82 -13.02
CA ALA A 21 10.83 36.58 -14.27
C ALA A 21 9.69 36.26 -15.25
N ALA A 22 9.24 35.00 -15.33
CA ALA A 22 8.07 34.63 -16.13
C ALA A 22 6.76 35.21 -15.59
N CYS A 23 6.59 35.29 -14.25
CA CYS A 23 5.46 36.00 -13.64
C CYS A 23 5.49 37.49 -13.95
N ASP A 24 6.63 38.16 -13.83
CA ASP A 24 6.73 39.62 -14.02
C ASP A 24 6.59 40.04 -15.49
N ASN A 25 7.13 39.26 -16.42
CA ASN A 25 6.86 39.42 -17.86
C ASN A 25 5.36 39.24 -18.17
N TRP A 26 4.69 38.28 -17.54
CA TRP A 26 3.25 38.07 -17.74
C TRP A 26 2.40 39.17 -17.06
N ASN A 27 2.82 39.66 -15.89
CA ASN A 27 2.19 40.79 -15.21
C ASN A 27 2.24 42.05 -16.08
N THR A 28 3.37 42.31 -16.73
CA THR A 28 3.53 43.43 -17.68
C THR A 28 2.56 43.35 -18.85
N LEU A 29 2.28 42.14 -19.38
CA LEU A 29 1.27 41.93 -20.43
C LEU A 29 -0.16 42.14 -19.90
N ILE A 30 -0.49 41.67 -18.68
CA ILE A 30 -1.81 41.91 -18.06
C ILE A 30 -2.05 43.40 -17.81
N ASP A 31 -1.04 44.13 -17.33
CA ASP A 31 -1.14 45.57 -17.07
C ASP A 31 -1.44 46.35 -18.37
N GLN A 32 -0.95 45.88 -19.53
CA GLN A 32 -1.22 46.43 -20.86
C GLN A 32 -2.62 46.07 -21.40
N GLU A 33 -3.20 44.91 -21.05
CA GLU A 33 -4.50 44.44 -21.56
C GLU A 33 -5.73 45.01 -20.80
N ASN A 34 -5.52 45.84 -19.76
CA ASN A 34 -6.48 46.54 -18.87
C ASN A 34 -6.79 45.88 -17.51
N LYS A 35 -6.41 46.62 -16.45
CA LYS A 35 -7.11 46.75 -15.16
C LYS A 35 -7.43 45.48 -14.34
N ILE A 36 -6.63 44.41 -14.45
CA ILE A 36 -6.63 43.33 -13.44
C ILE A 36 -5.60 43.67 -12.35
N GLU A 37 -6.08 44.28 -11.27
CA GLU A 37 -5.32 44.77 -10.09
C GLU A 37 -4.55 43.70 -9.28
N CYS A 38 -4.44 42.48 -9.80
CA CYS A 38 -3.94 41.31 -9.09
C CYS A 38 -2.86 40.60 -9.89
N LYS A 39 -1.61 41.00 -9.64
CA LYS A 39 -0.40 40.40 -10.22
C LYS A 39 -0.24 38.92 -9.83
N LEU A 40 0.20 38.12 -10.80
CA LEU A 40 0.65 36.74 -10.62
C LEU A 40 1.87 36.69 -9.70
N LYS A 41 2.01 35.59 -8.97
CA LYS A 41 2.98 35.40 -7.89
C LYS A 41 3.65 34.03 -8.02
N PRO A 42 5.01 33.94 -8.02
CA PRO A 42 5.72 32.67 -8.13
C PRO A 42 5.36 31.71 -6.99
N GLU A 43 5.07 32.21 -5.79
CA GLU A 43 4.76 31.37 -4.63
C GLU A 43 3.53 30.46 -4.87
N LEU A 44 2.50 30.92 -5.58
CA LEU A 44 1.30 30.10 -5.84
C LEU A 44 1.57 28.97 -6.85
N ILE A 45 2.59 29.12 -7.70
CA ILE A 45 3.00 28.11 -8.68
C ILE A 45 3.72 26.96 -7.95
N LEU A 46 4.59 27.28 -6.99
CA LEU A 46 5.25 26.30 -6.11
C LEU A 46 4.24 25.49 -5.27
N LEU A 47 3.15 26.15 -4.83
CA LEU A 47 2.04 25.48 -4.14
C LEU A 47 1.23 24.58 -5.08
N PHE A 48 1.07 24.95 -6.35
CA PHE A 48 0.40 24.12 -7.34
C PHE A 48 1.23 22.88 -7.71
N PHE A 49 2.54 23.02 -7.87
CA PHE A 49 3.44 21.87 -8.04
C PHE A 49 3.37 20.94 -6.82
N LYS A 50 3.44 21.47 -5.59
CA LYS A 50 3.22 20.67 -4.37
C LYS A 50 1.91 19.90 -4.42
N TYR A 51 0.78 20.56 -4.74
CA TYR A 51 -0.52 19.87 -4.82
C TYR A 51 -0.54 18.75 -5.87
N LEU A 52 0.01 18.99 -7.06
CA LEU A 52 0.13 17.96 -8.10
C LEU A 52 0.91 16.75 -7.58
N MET A 53 2.10 16.97 -7.01
CA MET A 53 2.99 15.89 -6.55
C MET A 53 2.36 15.10 -5.40
N CYS A 54 1.83 15.77 -4.38
CA CYS A 54 1.14 15.11 -3.26
C CYS A 54 -0.05 14.25 -3.74
N LYS A 55 -0.88 14.76 -4.64
CA LYS A 55 -2.06 14.03 -5.13
C LYS A 55 -1.70 12.90 -6.11
N ALA A 56 -0.63 13.04 -6.88
CA ALA A 56 -0.12 11.98 -7.76
C ALA A 56 0.51 10.82 -6.97
N LEU A 57 1.30 11.12 -5.94
CA LEU A 57 1.85 10.12 -5.01
C LEU A 57 0.75 9.34 -4.29
N TYR A 58 -0.33 10.01 -3.87
CA TYR A 58 -1.51 9.38 -3.26
C TYR A 58 -2.23 8.44 -4.23
N LYS A 59 -2.39 8.83 -5.51
CA LYS A 59 -3.05 8.03 -6.57
C LYS A 59 -2.41 6.64 -6.79
N ARG A 60 -1.11 6.47 -6.46
CA ARG A 60 -0.35 5.22 -6.63
C ARG A 60 0.09 4.55 -5.34
N GLU A 61 -0.51 4.86 -4.18
CA GLU A 61 -0.17 4.20 -2.89
C GLU A 61 1.34 4.24 -2.59
N HIS A 62 2.02 5.32 -2.99
CA HIS A 62 3.48 5.50 -2.85
C HIS A 62 4.37 4.44 -3.54
N GLN A 63 3.85 3.71 -4.55
CA GLN A 63 4.57 2.58 -5.17
C GLN A 63 5.75 2.96 -6.10
N SER A 64 5.94 4.24 -6.46
CA SER A 64 7.10 4.71 -7.24
C SER A 64 7.32 6.22 -7.10
N PRO A 65 8.57 6.72 -7.00
CA PRO A 65 8.86 8.16 -7.06
C PRO A 65 8.38 8.81 -8.36
N LEU A 66 8.41 8.08 -9.48
CA LEU A 66 7.95 8.57 -10.79
C LEU A 66 6.44 8.83 -10.85
N ALA A 67 5.67 8.41 -9.84
CA ALA A 67 4.25 8.75 -9.74
C ALA A 67 4.00 10.27 -9.72
N VAL A 68 4.97 11.11 -9.34
CA VAL A 68 4.83 12.59 -9.42
C VAL A 68 4.62 13.13 -10.85
N LEU A 69 4.88 12.32 -11.87
CA LEU A 69 4.68 12.63 -13.28
C LEU A 69 3.32 12.17 -13.83
N ASP A 70 2.50 11.49 -13.02
CA ASP A 70 1.17 11.03 -13.43
C ASP A 70 0.17 12.19 -13.63
N GLU A 71 -0.83 11.94 -14.47
CA GLU A 71 -1.98 12.81 -14.63
C GLU A 71 -2.91 12.79 -13.41
N VAL A 72 -3.10 13.98 -12.84
CA VAL A 72 -3.93 14.27 -11.68
C VAL A 72 -5.16 15.06 -12.13
N GLN A 73 -6.34 14.47 -11.95
CA GLN A 73 -7.60 15.18 -12.15
C GLN A 73 -7.76 16.29 -11.09
N ILE A 74 -7.98 17.52 -11.52
CA ILE A 74 -8.27 18.68 -10.67
C ILE A 74 -9.53 19.37 -11.18
N HIS A 75 -10.51 19.53 -10.29
CA HIS A 75 -11.73 20.28 -10.57
C HIS A 75 -11.45 21.79 -10.47
N HIS A 76 -12.04 22.60 -11.35
CA HIS A 76 -11.67 24.00 -11.51
C HIS A 76 -11.83 24.86 -10.24
N THR A 77 -12.70 24.48 -9.30
CA THR A 77 -12.86 25.17 -8.00
C THR A 77 -11.59 25.13 -7.14
N HIS A 78 -10.80 24.06 -7.24
CA HIS A 78 -9.51 23.93 -6.55
C HIS A 78 -8.56 25.04 -7.01
N LEU A 79 -8.51 25.26 -8.33
CA LEU A 79 -7.71 26.30 -8.96
C LEU A 79 -8.21 27.69 -8.58
N LYS A 80 -9.54 27.91 -8.53
CA LYS A 80 -10.13 29.17 -8.03
C LYS A 80 -9.81 29.44 -6.56
N LYS A 81 -9.73 28.41 -5.70
CA LYS A 81 -9.37 28.54 -4.28
C LYS A 81 -7.88 28.81 -4.07
N LEU A 82 -6.99 28.14 -4.82
CA LEU A 82 -5.54 28.32 -4.73
C LEU A 82 -5.06 29.64 -5.37
N PHE A 83 -5.51 29.94 -6.59
CA PHE A 83 -5.03 31.09 -7.37
C PHE A 83 -5.89 32.34 -7.24
N GLY A 84 -7.13 32.22 -6.75
CA GLY A 84 -8.15 33.25 -6.88
C GLY A 84 -8.91 33.16 -8.21
N GLU A 85 -10.21 33.44 -8.16
CA GLU A 85 -11.14 33.19 -9.27
C GLU A 85 -10.81 33.93 -10.57
N LYS A 86 -10.36 35.19 -10.47
CA LYS A 86 -9.97 35.99 -11.65
C LYS A 86 -8.62 35.58 -12.26
N LEU A 87 -7.75 34.88 -11.50
CA LEU A 87 -6.37 34.59 -11.92
C LEU A 87 -6.12 33.15 -12.34
N SER A 88 -6.96 32.19 -11.90
CA SER A 88 -6.69 30.77 -12.12
C SER A 88 -6.48 30.41 -13.60
N ALA A 89 -7.21 31.06 -14.51
CA ALA A 89 -7.00 30.90 -15.95
C ALA A 89 -5.63 31.40 -16.42
N ASN A 90 -5.15 32.54 -15.89
CA ASN A 90 -3.86 33.14 -16.27
C ASN A 90 -2.67 32.34 -15.72
N TYR A 91 -2.75 31.80 -14.50
CA TYR A 91 -1.75 30.86 -13.98
C TYR A 91 -1.63 29.60 -14.86
N ILE A 92 -2.75 28.97 -15.24
CA ILE A 92 -2.72 27.81 -16.14
C ILE A 92 -2.20 28.17 -17.54
N LYS A 93 -2.53 29.35 -18.08
CA LYS A 93 -1.98 29.85 -19.36
C LYS A 93 -0.46 30.04 -19.28
N LEU A 94 0.04 30.70 -18.22
CA LEU A 94 1.46 30.95 -17.97
C LEU A 94 2.25 29.64 -17.91
N MET A 95 1.85 28.72 -17.01
CA MET A 95 2.54 27.45 -16.83
C MET A 95 2.48 26.56 -18.08
N LYS A 96 1.44 26.68 -18.92
CA LYS A 96 1.40 26.01 -20.23
C LYS A 96 2.33 26.67 -21.26
N LYS A 97 2.40 28.01 -21.33
CA LYS A 97 3.27 28.75 -22.27
C LYS A 97 4.75 28.42 -22.05
N HIS A 98 5.18 28.32 -20.80
CA HIS A 98 6.55 27.94 -20.42
C HIS A 98 6.76 26.42 -20.36
N GLY A 99 5.75 25.62 -20.73
CA GLY A 99 5.86 24.16 -20.78
C GLY A 99 6.06 23.48 -19.42
N TRP A 100 5.79 24.13 -18.29
CA TRP A 100 6.02 23.53 -16.97
C TRP A 100 4.97 22.47 -16.59
N ILE A 101 3.76 22.58 -17.16
CA ILE A 101 2.68 21.60 -16.98
C ILE A 101 2.11 21.16 -18.33
N TYR A 102 1.73 19.89 -18.40
CA TYR A 102 0.73 19.44 -19.36
C TYR A 102 -0.65 19.51 -18.73
N TYR A 103 -1.68 19.77 -19.53
CA TYR A 103 -3.05 19.45 -19.15
C TYR A 103 -3.87 18.95 -20.35
N SER A 104 -4.75 17.99 -20.10
CA SER A 104 -5.74 17.48 -21.04
C SER A 104 -7.12 18.08 -20.72
N ALA A 105 -8.04 18.00 -21.69
CA ALA A 105 -9.46 18.03 -21.36
C ALA A 105 -9.85 16.60 -20.95
N HIS A 106 -10.49 16.47 -19.78
CA HIS A 106 -11.11 15.21 -19.38
C HIS A 106 -12.31 14.90 -20.30
N ASN A 107 -12.77 13.65 -20.37
CA ASN A 107 -13.95 13.22 -21.14
C ASN A 107 -15.10 14.23 -21.05
N ALA A 108 -15.79 14.48 -22.18
CA ALA A 108 -16.68 15.61 -22.42
C ALA A 108 -17.85 15.79 -21.43
N GLU A 109 -18.18 14.76 -20.66
CA GLU A 109 -19.15 14.77 -19.56
C GLU A 109 -18.62 15.54 -18.33
N ALA A 110 -17.33 15.39 -18.02
CA ALA A 110 -16.66 15.97 -16.84
C ALA A 110 -16.20 17.42 -17.07
N LYS A 111 -17.05 18.27 -17.67
CA LYS A 111 -16.76 19.63 -18.18
C LYS A 111 -16.02 20.58 -17.22
N LEU A 112 -16.09 20.31 -15.91
CA LEU A 112 -15.56 21.15 -14.84
C LEU A 112 -14.22 20.66 -14.26
N SER A 113 -13.71 19.51 -14.72
CA SER A 113 -12.44 18.89 -14.33
C SER A 113 -11.48 18.78 -15.51
N ARG A 114 -10.18 18.88 -15.22
CA ARG A 114 -9.09 18.66 -16.18
C ARG A 114 -8.00 17.84 -15.53
N GLU A 115 -7.24 17.09 -16.31
CA GLU A 115 -6.07 16.38 -15.78
C GLU A 115 -4.82 17.21 -16.02
N TYR A 116 -3.93 17.19 -15.03
CA TYR A 116 -2.72 17.99 -14.98
C TYR A 116 -1.54 17.09 -14.59
N ARG A 117 -0.38 17.29 -15.21
CA ARG A 117 0.89 16.71 -14.75
C ARG A 117 2.02 17.72 -14.90
N ILE A 118 3.05 17.60 -14.06
CA ILE A 118 4.30 18.34 -14.25
C ILE A 118 4.97 17.83 -15.53
N ASN A 119 5.60 18.72 -16.31
CA ASN A 119 6.35 18.29 -17.49
C ASN A 119 7.62 17.55 -17.07
N TYR A 120 7.82 16.34 -17.61
CA TYR A 120 9.02 15.53 -17.41
C TYR A 120 10.32 16.26 -17.79
N GLN A 121 10.27 17.26 -18.67
CA GLN A 121 11.44 18.07 -19.06
C GLN A 121 11.99 18.91 -17.90
N ILE A 122 11.12 19.39 -16.98
CA ILE A 122 11.56 20.21 -15.83
C ILE A 122 11.91 19.37 -14.58
N VAL A 123 11.97 18.04 -14.71
CA VAL A 123 12.17 17.09 -13.62
C VAL A 123 13.38 16.19 -13.92
N HIS A 124 14.36 16.10 -13.02
CA HIS A 124 15.55 15.28 -13.24
C HIS A 124 15.32 13.81 -12.85
N VAL A 125 14.78 13.03 -13.79
CA VAL A 125 14.68 11.57 -13.68
C VAL A 125 16.02 10.92 -14.03
N ASN A 126 16.65 10.27 -13.05
CA ASN A 126 17.80 9.42 -13.25
C ASN A 126 17.35 7.95 -13.28
N LEU A 127 17.53 7.27 -14.42
CA LEU A 127 17.14 5.86 -14.58
C LEU A 127 18.14 4.88 -13.96
N LEU A 128 19.33 5.34 -13.55
CA LEU A 128 20.45 4.51 -13.07
C LEU A 128 21.01 4.99 -11.71
N GLY A 129 20.26 5.82 -10.98
CA GLY A 129 20.64 6.37 -9.68
C GLY A 129 19.52 7.23 -9.09
N GLU A 130 19.83 8.01 -8.05
CA GLU A 130 18.85 8.84 -7.35
C GLU A 130 18.19 9.88 -8.29
N SER A 131 16.86 9.90 -8.33
CA SER A 131 16.07 10.86 -9.10
C SER A 131 15.75 12.07 -8.24
N LYS A 132 16.45 13.19 -8.46
CA LYS A 132 16.13 14.46 -7.81
C LYS A 132 14.95 15.11 -8.53
N LEU A 133 13.75 14.77 -8.09
CA LEU A 133 12.52 15.18 -8.77
C LEU A 133 12.16 16.66 -8.49
N TYR A 134 12.43 17.14 -7.28
CA TYR A 134 12.14 18.51 -6.82
C TYR A 134 13.05 18.95 -5.67
N SER A 135 13.00 20.24 -5.35
CA SER A 135 13.51 20.84 -4.12
C SER A 135 12.37 21.49 -3.31
N GLN A 136 12.57 21.66 -2.01
CA GLN A 136 11.61 22.33 -1.12
C GLN A 136 11.98 23.81 -0.97
N VAL A 137 11.01 24.71 -1.13
CA VAL A 137 11.18 26.17 -1.05
C VAL A 137 10.31 26.74 0.07
N LYS A 138 10.92 27.49 1.01
CA LYS A 138 10.23 28.08 2.16
C LYS A 138 9.50 29.37 1.75
N ILE A 139 8.17 29.35 1.76
CA ILE A 139 7.29 30.46 1.40
C ILE A 139 6.89 31.25 2.64
N THR A 140 7.24 32.54 2.65
CA THR A 140 6.91 33.53 3.71
C THR A 140 5.77 34.47 3.32
N GLY A 141 5.30 34.44 2.07
CA GLY A 141 4.32 35.39 1.54
C GLY A 141 2.91 35.18 2.11
N LYS A 142 2.39 36.16 2.88
CA LYS A 142 1.06 36.09 3.53
C LYS A 142 -0.09 35.70 2.58
N LYS A 143 -0.09 36.17 1.32
CA LYS A 143 -1.10 35.78 0.32
C LYS A 143 -1.03 34.27 -0.02
N ALA A 144 0.17 33.71 -0.12
CA ALA A 144 0.39 32.31 -0.46
C ALA A 144 0.11 31.37 0.73
N ILE A 145 0.51 31.75 1.94
CA ILE A 145 0.17 31.01 3.17
C ILE A 145 -1.36 30.90 3.29
N ASN A 146 -2.09 32.02 3.20
CA ASN A 146 -3.56 32.02 3.21
C ASN A 146 -4.19 31.25 2.03
N ALA A 147 -3.52 31.20 0.87
CA ALA A 147 -3.99 30.40 -0.26
C ALA A 147 -3.85 28.89 0.02
N GLU A 148 -2.73 28.44 0.61
CA GLU A 148 -2.56 27.05 1.03
C GLU A 148 -3.54 26.67 2.14
N THR A 149 -3.75 27.53 3.16
CA THR A 149 -4.73 27.29 4.23
C THR A 149 -6.13 27.08 3.65
N LYS A 150 -6.62 28.03 2.84
CA LYS A 150 -7.94 27.94 2.18
C LYS A 150 -8.06 26.80 1.18
N PHE A 151 -6.94 26.35 0.64
CA PHE A 151 -6.88 25.19 -0.23
C PHE A 151 -6.97 23.86 0.54
N LYS A 152 -6.21 23.72 1.64
CA LYS A 152 -6.29 22.58 2.57
C LYS A 152 -7.69 22.46 3.19
N GLU A 153 -8.25 23.57 3.66
CA GLU A 153 -9.65 23.66 4.12
C GLU A 153 -10.64 23.16 3.05
N PHE A 154 -10.49 23.63 1.79
CA PHE A 154 -11.38 23.21 0.71
C PHE A 154 -11.30 21.70 0.44
N VAL A 155 -10.10 21.13 0.34
CA VAL A 155 -9.91 19.68 0.12
C VAL A 155 -10.46 18.88 1.29
N ARG A 156 -10.24 19.31 2.54
CA ARG A 156 -10.82 18.67 3.72
C ARG A 156 -12.35 18.70 3.69
N ASN A 157 -12.96 19.83 3.35
CA ASN A 157 -14.41 19.95 3.24
C ASN A 157 -14.98 19.11 2.07
N GLU A 158 -14.21 18.88 1.00
CA GLU A 158 -14.55 17.95 -0.08
C GLU A 158 -14.49 16.47 0.35
N ILE A 159 -13.64 16.13 1.33
CA ILE A 159 -13.58 14.79 1.95
C ILE A 159 -14.75 14.63 2.94
N ILE A 160 -14.91 15.57 3.88
CA ILE A 160 -15.97 15.57 4.91
C ILE A 160 -17.37 15.54 4.29
N SER A 161 -17.62 16.27 3.19
CA SER A 161 -18.94 16.29 2.53
C SER A 161 -19.35 14.96 1.91
N LYS A 162 -18.41 14.03 1.69
CA LYS A 162 -18.65 12.68 1.17
C LYS A 162 -18.74 11.61 2.27
N MET A 163 -18.53 11.99 3.54
CA MET A 163 -18.68 11.07 4.67
C MET A 163 -20.13 11.03 5.17
N PRO A 164 -20.58 9.90 5.74
CA PRO A 164 -21.80 9.85 6.53
C PRO A 164 -21.69 10.79 7.74
N GLU A 165 -22.81 11.34 8.19
CA GLU A 165 -22.85 12.44 9.17
C GLU A 165 -22.17 12.09 10.49
N GLU A 166 -22.36 10.84 10.94
CA GLU A 166 -21.80 10.27 12.16
C GLU A 166 -20.26 10.21 12.16
N PHE A 167 -19.59 10.26 11.00
CA PHE A 167 -18.12 10.33 10.93
C PHE A 167 -17.57 11.75 10.77
N LYS A 168 -18.40 12.75 10.43
CA LYS A 168 -17.91 14.12 10.16
C LYS A 168 -17.32 14.79 11.39
N PHE A 169 -17.90 14.53 12.57
CA PHE A 169 -17.36 15.06 13.83
C PHE A 169 -16.05 14.36 14.24
N LEU A 170 -15.89 13.06 13.95
CA LEU A 170 -14.62 12.35 14.15
C LEU A 170 -13.51 13.03 13.34
N VAL A 171 -13.74 13.31 12.05
CA VAL A 171 -12.76 14.02 11.21
C VAL A 171 -12.46 15.43 11.72
N HIS A 172 -13.44 16.13 12.32
CA HIS A 172 -13.20 17.43 12.96
C HIS A 172 -12.24 17.33 14.16
N MET A 173 -12.44 16.35 15.05
CA MET A 173 -11.51 16.10 16.18
C MET A 173 -10.11 15.67 15.69
N LEU A 174 -10.05 14.82 14.66
CA LEU A 174 -8.78 14.44 14.04
C LEU A 174 -8.06 15.64 13.38
N HIS A 175 -8.73 16.77 13.17
CA HIS A 175 -8.07 18.02 12.75
C HIS A 175 -7.42 18.80 13.91
N GLN A 176 -7.84 18.56 15.16
CA GLN A 176 -7.23 19.16 16.35
C GLN A 176 -5.95 18.43 16.81
N LEU A 177 -5.72 17.19 16.38
CA LEU A 177 -4.50 16.45 16.70
C LEU A 177 -3.21 17.13 16.21
N ARG A 178 -2.13 17.02 16.98
CA ARG A 178 -0.78 17.48 16.63
C ARG A 178 0.25 16.44 17.13
N LEU A 179 1.45 16.49 16.58
CA LEU A 179 2.62 15.78 17.09
C LEU A 179 3.61 16.79 17.68
N ASP A 180 4.10 16.56 18.89
CA ASP A 180 5.32 17.19 19.35
C ASP A 180 6.52 16.44 18.74
N LEU A 181 7.07 16.99 17.66
CA LEU A 181 8.30 16.51 17.03
C LEU A 181 9.53 17.30 17.51
N THR A 182 9.36 18.20 18.50
CA THR A 182 10.34 19.23 18.85
C THR A 182 11.00 19.03 20.21
N SER A 183 10.33 18.39 21.17
CA SER A 183 10.93 18.14 22.48
C SER A 183 12.08 17.13 22.42
N LYS A 184 12.91 17.16 23.47
CA LYS A 184 13.95 16.17 23.72
C LYS A 184 13.41 14.73 23.77
N LYS A 185 12.16 14.51 24.19
CA LYS A 185 11.52 13.19 24.15
C LYS A 185 11.36 12.71 22.70
N ALA A 186 10.81 13.57 21.84
CA ALA A 186 10.64 13.26 20.42
C ALA A 186 11.98 12.97 19.73
N GLN A 187 12.99 13.81 19.96
CA GLN A 187 14.34 13.66 19.41
C GLN A 187 14.96 12.30 19.80
N ASN A 188 14.91 11.94 21.09
CA ASN A 188 15.39 10.64 21.58
C ASN A 188 14.69 9.45 20.87
N LEU A 189 13.37 9.52 20.67
CA LEU A 189 12.61 8.46 19.99
C LEU A 189 12.96 8.34 18.51
N ILE A 190 13.12 9.49 17.83
CA ILE A 190 13.50 9.55 16.41
C ILE A 190 14.87 8.91 16.18
N GLU A 191 15.83 9.16 17.07
CA GLU A 191 17.16 8.54 17.07
C GLU A 191 17.10 7.04 17.43
N GLN A 192 16.49 6.70 18.56
CA GLN A 192 16.39 5.31 19.06
C GLN A 192 15.70 4.37 18.05
N LEU A 193 14.64 4.84 17.40
CA LEU A 193 13.89 4.08 16.39
C LEU A 193 14.44 4.29 14.97
N ARG A 194 15.50 5.10 14.80
CA ARG A 194 16.18 5.42 13.53
C ARG A 194 15.21 5.86 12.43
N LEU A 195 14.26 6.74 12.76
CA LEU A 195 13.17 7.14 11.86
C LEU A 195 13.65 8.00 10.67
N THR A 196 14.87 8.52 10.72
CA THR A 196 15.62 9.13 9.61
C THR A 196 16.17 8.12 8.61
N ASP A 197 16.32 6.86 9.00
CA ASP A 197 17.02 5.83 8.21
C ASP A 197 16.03 4.80 7.63
N ILE A 198 14.85 4.68 8.25
CA ILE A 198 13.77 3.79 7.83
C ILE A 198 12.88 4.53 6.83
N THR A 199 12.78 4.00 5.60
CA THR A 199 11.85 4.53 4.60
C THR A 199 10.39 4.17 4.91
N PHE A 200 9.46 5.07 4.56
CA PHE A 200 8.03 4.84 4.70
C PHE A 200 7.51 4.02 3.50
N GLY A 201 7.24 2.73 3.73
CA GLY A 201 6.68 1.83 2.72
C GLY A 201 7.63 1.56 1.56
N LYS A 202 7.21 1.90 0.33
CA LYS A 202 8.00 1.79 -0.92
C LYS A 202 8.56 3.13 -1.38
N SER A 203 8.41 4.19 -0.58
CA SER A 203 8.81 5.56 -0.96
C SER A 203 10.25 5.87 -0.58
N GLU A 204 10.79 6.96 -1.14
CA GLU A 204 12.08 7.55 -0.77
C GLU A 204 11.99 8.44 0.49
N TYR A 205 10.79 8.66 1.05
CA TYR A 205 10.60 9.42 2.29
C TYR A 205 11.03 8.60 3.51
N THR A 206 11.68 9.26 4.46
CA THR A 206 11.95 8.66 5.78
C THR A 206 10.66 8.61 6.61
N TYR A 207 10.62 7.77 7.65
CA TYR A 207 9.49 7.74 8.58
C TYR A 207 9.36 9.08 9.33
N TYR A 208 10.47 9.77 9.58
CA TYR A 208 10.47 11.13 10.14
C TYR A 208 9.85 12.16 9.18
N ASP A 209 10.16 12.12 7.88
CA ASP A 209 9.50 12.97 6.87
C ASP A 209 7.99 12.72 6.86
N TYR A 210 7.56 11.46 6.95
CA TYR A 210 6.14 11.12 7.02
C TYR A 210 5.46 11.79 8.22
N LEU A 211 6.04 11.70 9.43
CA LEU A 211 5.52 12.36 10.63
C LEU A 211 5.46 13.89 10.47
N CYS A 212 6.50 14.50 9.90
CA CYS A 212 6.54 15.94 9.62
C CYS A 212 5.41 16.37 8.67
N ASN A 213 5.20 15.63 7.58
CA ASN A 213 4.14 15.91 6.61
C ASN A 213 2.73 15.69 7.19
N VAL A 214 2.54 14.71 8.07
CA VAL A 214 1.27 14.51 8.80
C VAL A 214 1.01 15.68 9.76
N ASN A 215 2.01 16.11 10.53
CA ASN A 215 1.89 17.22 11.48
C ASN A 215 1.57 18.56 10.76
N ASN A 216 2.27 18.83 9.65
CA ASN A 216 2.07 20.01 8.80
C ASN A 216 0.77 19.99 7.97
N ARG A 217 -0.04 18.92 8.09
CA ARG A 217 -1.25 18.66 7.29
C ARG A 217 -0.97 18.66 5.77
N ASP A 218 0.25 18.26 5.38
CA ASP A 218 0.65 17.99 4.00
C ASP A 218 0.26 16.57 3.56
N ILE A 219 0.18 15.63 4.52
CA ILE A 219 -0.51 14.34 4.37
C ILE A 219 -1.71 14.32 5.32
N GLU A 220 -2.90 14.60 4.77
CA GLU A 220 -4.18 14.51 5.45
C GLU A 220 -5.16 13.72 4.58
N TYR A 221 -5.60 12.56 5.05
CA TYR A 221 -6.58 11.71 4.38
C TYR A 221 -7.55 11.11 5.40
N PHE A 222 -8.80 10.92 4.97
CA PHE A 222 -9.83 10.23 5.73
C PHE A 222 -10.69 9.41 4.75
N PHE A 223 -10.90 8.12 5.02
CA PHE A 223 -11.85 7.30 4.25
C PHE A 223 -12.46 6.21 5.13
N ILE A 224 -13.59 5.66 4.71
CA ILE A 224 -14.23 4.51 5.36
C ILE A 224 -14.08 3.31 4.42
N ASP A 225 -13.53 2.20 4.91
CA ASP A 225 -13.36 1.00 4.09
C ASP A 225 -14.66 0.19 3.98
N LYS A 226 -14.89 -0.49 2.85
CA LYS A 226 -16.15 -1.23 2.60
C LYS A 226 -16.22 -2.59 3.28
N PHE A 227 -15.10 -3.11 3.79
CA PHE A 227 -15.02 -4.41 4.43
C PHE A 227 -15.40 -4.31 5.90
N GLY A 228 -14.59 -3.62 6.70
CA GLY A 228 -14.79 -3.43 8.14
C GLY A 228 -15.67 -2.23 8.51
N MET A 229 -15.94 -1.29 7.58
CA MET A 229 -16.56 0.01 7.89
C MET A 229 -15.74 0.88 8.86
N ARG A 230 -14.42 0.64 8.94
CA ARG A 230 -13.52 1.41 9.80
C ARG A 230 -13.20 2.76 9.15
N LEU A 231 -13.10 3.82 9.96
CA LEU A 231 -12.52 5.10 9.56
C LEU A 231 -10.99 4.98 9.59
N HIS A 232 -10.35 5.21 8.45
CA HIS A 232 -8.90 5.22 8.26
C HIS A 232 -8.38 6.64 8.07
N SER A 233 -7.26 6.96 8.72
CA SER A 233 -6.63 8.27 8.71
C SER A 233 -5.13 8.18 8.97
N CYS A 234 -4.38 9.22 8.58
CA CYS A 234 -2.94 9.30 8.81
C CYS A 234 -2.52 9.20 10.29
N TRP A 235 -3.40 9.59 11.22
CA TRP A 235 -3.19 9.55 12.67
C TRP A 235 -3.10 8.13 13.23
N GLN A 236 -3.89 7.20 12.67
CA GLN A 236 -3.90 5.80 13.09
C GLN A 236 -2.67 5.04 12.56
N THR A 237 -2.11 5.45 11.41
CA THR A 237 -0.90 4.87 10.81
C THR A 237 0.42 5.32 11.44
N ILE A 238 0.37 6.18 12.47
CA ILE A 238 1.53 6.49 13.32
C ILE A 238 1.88 5.25 14.15
N LYS A 239 3.16 4.86 14.20
CA LYS A 239 3.71 3.76 15.02
C LYS A 239 3.34 3.91 16.50
N LYS A 240 3.04 2.82 17.23
CA LYS A 240 2.60 2.90 18.65
C LYS A 240 3.60 3.72 19.48
N GLU A 241 4.89 3.49 19.23
CA GLU A 241 6.01 4.13 19.90
C GLU A 241 6.05 5.66 19.70
N MET A 242 5.51 6.18 18.59
CA MET A 242 5.49 7.62 18.29
C MET A 242 4.17 8.31 18.64
N ARG A 243 3.11 7.53 18.90
CA ARG A 243 1.80 8.08 19.31
C ARG A 243 1.82 8.71 20.71
N GLU A 244 2.86 8.46 21.53
CA GLU A 244 3.09 9.16 22.81
C GLU A 244 3.55 10.62 22.68
N LEU A 245 3.64 11.12 21.44
CA LEU A 245 3.88 12.52 21.09
C LEU A 245 2.60 13.20 20.58
N LEU A 246 1.46 12.49 20.53
CA LEU A 246 0.17 13.05 20.13
C LEU A 246 -0.44 13.88 21.25
N TYR A 247 -0.96 15.04 20.88
CA TYR A 247 -1.79 15.91 21.72
C TYR A 247 -2.92 16.54 20.90
N PHE A 248 -3.92 17.11 21.56
CA PHE A 248 -4.93 17.97 20.92
C PHE A 248 -4.51 19.43 21.08
N GLU A 249 -4.68 20.26 20.03
CA GLU A 249 -4.18 21.64 19.99
C GLU A 249 -4.65 22.55 21.14
N ASP A 250 -5.82 22.27 21.70
CA ASP A 250 -6.39 22.91 22.89
C ASP A 250 -5.97 22.29 24.24
N TYR A 251 -5.32 21.11 24.21
CA TYR A 251 -4.76 20.41 25.36
C TYR A 251 -3.25 20.09 25.18
N PRO A 252 -2.39 21.07 24.85
CA PRO A 252 -1.01 20.82 24.38
C PRO A 252 -0.04 20.31 25.45
N ASN A 253 -0.41 20.38 26.72
CA ASN A 253 0.39 19.89 27.85
C ASN A 253 -0.13 18.55 28.41
N GLU A 254 -1.27 18.05 27.95
CA GLU A 254 -1.85 16.80 28.44
C GLU A 254 -1.41 15.63 27.59
N LYS A 255 -1.03 14.54 28.28
CA LYS A 255 -0.83 13.26 27.65
C LYS A 255 -2.19 12.69 27.27
N LEU A 256 -2.22 11.95 26.16
CA LEU A 256 -3.34 11.06 25.91
C LEU A 256 -3.29 9.85 26.86
N LYS A 257 -4.45 9.23 27.06
CA LYS A 257 -4.66 7.94 27.73
C LYS A 257 -5.37 7.02 26.76
N VAL A 258 -4.90 5.78 26.66
CA VAL A 258 -5.58 4.76 25.85
C VAL A 258 -6.46 3.93 26.75
N ILE A 259 -7.71 3.79 26.36
CA ILE A 259 -8.67 2.86 26.95
C ILE A 259 -8.95 1.81 25.89
N ASP A 260 -8.54 0.58 26.16
CA ASP A 260 -8.48 -0.52 25.19
C ASP A 260 -9.32 -1.72 25.65
N ILE A 261 -9.93 -2.41 24.69
CA ILE A 261 -10.74 -3.59 24.94
C ILE A 261 -9.82 -4.80 25.02
N VAL A 262 -9.61 -5.34 26.22
CA VAL A 262 -8.68 -6.46 26.44
C VAL A 262 -9.12 -7.65 25.60
N ASN A 263 -8.20 -8.12 24.75
CA ASN A 263 -8.45 -9.25 23.86
C ASN A 263 -9.68 -9.01 22.95
N SER A 264 -9.83 -7.78 22.44
CA SER A 264 -10.90 -7.34 21.53
C SER A 264 -11.31 -8.37 20.48
N GLN A 265 -10.36 -8.93 19.72
CA GLN A 265 -10.67 -9.84 18.61
C GLN A 265 -11.29 -11.17 19.12
N PRO A 266 -10.73 -11.88 20.12
CA PRO A 266 -11.45 -12.93 20.84
C PRO A 266 -12.84 -12.50 21.34
N TRP A 267 -12.95 -11.37 22.04
CA TRP A 267 -14.22 -10.90 22.61
C TRP A 267 -15.30 -10.61 21.56
N LEU A 268 -14.97 -9.83 20.52
CA LEU A 268 -15.81 -9.58 19.34
C LEU A 268 -16.26 -10.88 18.67
N SER A 269 -15.36 -11.87 18.56
CA SER A 269 -15.70 -13.18 17.99
C SER A 269 -16.67 -13.99 18.88
N SER A 270 -16.58 -13.82 20.20
CA SER A 270 -17.49 -14.45 21.18
C SER A 270 -18.88 -13.78 21.23
N CYS A 271 -18.95 -12.50 20.84
CA CYS A 271 -20.18 -11.72 20.73
C CYS A 271 -21.01 -12.02 19.47
N ILE A 272 -20.55 -12.89 18.56
CA ILE A 272 -21.30 -13.20 17.35
C ILE A 272 -22.53 -14.06 17.70
N ASP A 273 -23.69 -13.59 17.26
CA ASP A 273 -24.96 -14.30 17.27
C ASP A 273 -25.82 -13.88 16.06
N ALA A 274 -27.03 -14.42 15.96
CA ALA A 274 -27.97 -14.12 14.88
C ALA A 274 -28.42 -12.65 14.83
N ASN A 275 -28.59 -11.99 15.99
CA ASN A 275 -29.02 -10.60 16.08
C ASN A 275 -27.93 -9.64 15.59
N ILE A 276 -26.68 -9.90 15.98
CA ILE A 276 -25.50 -9.16 15.50
C ILE A 276 -25.31 -9.35 13.99
N ILE A 277 -25.50 -10.56 13.48
CA ILE A 277 -25.44 -10.83 12.03
C ILE A 277 -26.52 -10.06 11.27
N LEU A 278 -27.79 -10.11 11.73
CA LEU A 278 -28.88 -9.36 11.12
C LEU A 278 -28.67 -7.84 11.22
N LYS A 279 -28.11 -7.33 12.32
CA LYS A 279 -27.81 -5.90 12.46
C LYS A 279 -26.75 -5.44 11.45
N LEU A 280 -25.64 -6.18 11.33
CA LEU A 280 -24.50 -5.78 10.49
C LEU A 280 -24.69 -6.15 9.01
N PHE A 281 -25.56 -7.13 8.72
CA PHE A 281 -25.90 -7.62 7.39
C PHE A 281 -27.40 -8.03 7.34
N PRO A 282 -28.35 -7.08 7.21
CA PRO A 282 -29.79 -7.38 7.22
C PRO A 282 -30.25 -8.43 6.20
N ASN A 283 -29.53 -8.54 5.08
CA ASN A 283 -29.82 -9.50 4.01
C ASN A 283 -29.21 -10.91 4.25
N ALA A 284 -28.49 -11.13 5.35
CA ALA A 284 -27.82 -12.40 5.68
C ALA A 284 -28.68 -13.31 6.58
N THR A 285 -29.99 -13.35 6.32
CA THR A 285 -30.98 -14.08 7.15
C THR A 285 -30.68 -15.58 7.26
N GLU A 286 -30.22 -16.22 6.18
CA GLU A 286 -29.82 -17.63 6.19
C GLU A 286 -28.59 -17.88 7.07
N LEU A 287 -27.62 -16.96 7.07
CA LEU A 287 -26.44 -17.04 7.96
C LEU A 287 -26.86 -16.87 9.42
N ALA A 288 -27.70 -15.88 9.71
CA ALA A 288 -28.24 -15.65 11.04
C ALA A 288 -28.98 -16.89 11.56
N ALA A 289 -29.85 -17.50 10.76
CA ALA A 289 -30.58 -18.72 11.12
C ALA A 289 -29.69 -19.97 11.29
N LYS A 290 -28.53 -20.04 10.62
CA LYS A 290 -27.53 -21.10 10.85
C LYS A 290 -26.73 -20.88 12.13
N VAL A 291 -26.41 -19.63 12.46
CA VAL A 291 -25.71 -19.28 13.70
C VAL A 291 -26.63 -19.38 14.92
N ASP A 292 -27.91 -19.01 14.80
CA ASP A 292 -28.91 -19.20 15.85
C ASP A 292 -28.97 -20.65 16.34
N LYS A 293 -29.12 -21.60 15.41
CA LYS A 293 -29.13 -23.06 15.67
C LYS A 293 -27.84 -23.61 16.30
N LEU A 294 -26.74 -22.86 16.26
CA LEU A 294 -25.47 -23.20 16.90
C LEU A 294 -25.24 -22.44 18.22
N CYS A 295 -25.91 -21.30 18.40
CA CYS A 295 -25.91 -20.52 19.64
C CYS A 295 -26.97 -21.00 20.65
N ASN A 296 -28.07 -21.58 20.17
CA ASN A 296 -29.26 -21.97 20.93
C ASN A 296 -29.64 -23.42 20.58
N VAL A 297 -29.08 -24.38 21.30
CA VAL A 297 -29.41 -25.82 21.17
C VAL A 297 -30.40 -26.18 22.27
N ASP A 298 -31.58 -26.68 21.89
CA ASP A 298 -32.68 -27.01 22.82
C ASP A 298 -33.02 -25.86 23.79
N GLY A 299 -33.01 -24.62 23.28
CA GLY A 299 -33.25 -23.40 24.05
C GLY A 299 -32.10 -22.95 24.97
N ASN A 300 -30.94 -23.63 24.92
CA ASN A 300 -29.81 -23.39 25.81
C ASN A 300 -28.54 -23.01 25.04
N VAL A 301 -27.67 -22.21 25.67
CA VAL A 301 -26.36 -21.85 25.11
C VAL A 301 -25.38 -23.02 25.30
N PRO A 302 -24.76 -23.57 24.23
CA PRO A 302 -23.84 -24.70 24.35
C PRO A 302 -22.65 -24.44 25.29
N ARG A 303 -22.26 -25.48 26.04
CA ARG A 303 -21.28 -25.36 27.13
C ARG A 303 -19.91 -24.84 26.66
N SER A 304 -19.44 -25.22 25.46
CA SER A 304 -18.13 -24.74 24.97
C SER A 304 -18.20 -23.28 24.48
N LEU A 305 -19.32 -22.87 23.89
CA LEU A 305 -19.59 -21.46 23.56
C LEU A 305 -19.68 -20.58 24.81
N ASN A 306 -20.37 -21.03 25.87
CA ASN A 306 -20.47 -20.27 27.11
C ASN A 306 -19.09 -20.11 27.80
N ARG A 307 -18.31 -21.19 27.91
CA ARG A 307 -16.92 -21.15 28.43
C ARG A 307 -16.04 -20.21 27.60
N PHE A 308 -16.17 -20.23 26.27
CA PHE A 308 -15.43 -19.34 25.39
C PHE A 308 -15.78 -17.86 25.61
N ARG A 309 -17.07 -17.54 25.74
CA ARG A 309 -17.55 -16.18 26.08
C ARG A 309 -17.00 -15.71 27.43
N GLU A 310 -17.05 -16.55 28.47
CA GLU A 310 -16.48 -16.25 29.79
C GLU A 310 -14.97 -15.96 29.73
N LEU A 311 -14.19 -16.82 29.08
CA LEU A 311 -12.74 -16.65 28.91
C LEU A 311 -12.37 -15.40 28.11
N CYS A 312 -13.17 -15.03 27.11
CA CYS A 312 -12.95 -13.82 26.34
C CYS A 312 -13.30 -12.56 27.16
N CYS A 313 -14.45 -12.52 27.84
CA CYS A 313 -14.86 -11.37 28.65
C CYS A 313 -13.93 -11.14 29.85
N THR A 314 -13.44 -12.21 30.49
CA THR A 314 -12.47 -12.12 31.61
C THR A 314 -11.03 -11.88 31.17
N GLY A 315 -10.75 -11.85 29.86
CA GLY A 315 -9.41 -11.63 29.31
C GLY A 315 -8.42 -12.81 29.43
N LYS A 316 -8.90 -14.01 29.80
CA LYS A 316 -8.09 -15.21 30.12
C LYS A 316 -7.93 -16.22 28.96
N ILE A 317 -8.44 -15.89 27.78
CA ILE A 317 -8.51 -16.82 26.64
C ILE A 317 -7.13 -17.23 26.08
N TYR A 318 -6.08 -16.40 26.20
CA TYR A 318 -4.75 -16.76 25.68
C TYR A 318 -3.97 -17.65 26.65
N GLU A 319 -4.24 -17.53 27.94
CA GLU A 319 -3.71 -18.31 29.04
C GLU A 319 -4.29 -19.73 28.98
N GLU A 320 -5.63 -19.87 28.91
CA GLU A 320 -6.29 -21.16 28.64
C GLU A 320 -5.79 -21.77 27.33
N TRP A 321 -5.69 -20.99 26.24
CA TRP A 321 -5.23 -21.52 24.96
C TRP A 321 -3.76 -21.99 24.98
N GLN A 322 -2.89 -21.31 25.72
CA GLN A 322 -1.52 -21.75 25.97
C GLN A 322 -1.50 -23.12 26.68
N ASP A 323 -2.33 -23.29 27.71
CA ASP A 323 -2.37 -24.55 28.46
C ASP A 323 -3.02 -25.68 27.66
N ILE A 324 -4.06 -25.39 26.86
CA ILE A 324 -4.61 -26.34 25.87
C ILE A 324 -3.52 -26.80 24.88
N LEU A 325 -2.69 -25.89 24.36
CA LEU A 325 -1.58 -26.24 23.46
C LEU A 325 -0.50 -27.07 24.15
N ARG A 326 -0.13 -26.73 25.39
CA ARG A 326 0.79 -27.51 26.23
C ARG A 326 0.24 -28.91 26.51
N THR A 327 -1.01 -29.06 26.92
CA THR A 327 -1.63 -30.38 27.15
C THR A 327 -1.72 -31.20 25.88
N SER A 328 -2.00 -30.57 24.74
CA SER A 328 -2.16 -31.27 23.45
C SER A 328 -0.84 -31.70 22.79
N LEU A 329 0.27 -30.97 23.02
CA LEU A 329 1.52 -31.11 22.27
C LEU A 329 2.78 -31.21 23.16
N GLY A 330 2.62 -31.21 24.48
CA GLY A 330 3.69 -31.17 25.48
C GLY A 330 4.37 -29.80 25.60
N GLU A 331 5.35 -29.67 26.50
CA GLU A 331 6.08 -28.41 26.75
C GLU A 331 6.79 -27.84 25.51
N LYS A 332 7.01 -28.65 24.46
CA LYS A 332 7.64 -28.22 23.20
C LYS A 332 6.64 -27.76 22.13
N TRP A 333 5.40 -27.47 22.50
CA TRP A 333 4.32 -27.07 21.58
C TRP A 333 4.71 -25.94 20.62
N GLN A 334 5.47 -24.94 21.08
CA GLN A 334 5.96 -23.82 20.26
C GLN A 334 6.78 -24.31 19.05
N LEU A 335 7.73 -25.23 19.28
CA LEU A 335 8.56 -25.83 18.23
C LEU A 335 7.72 -26.69 17.27
N VAL A 336 6.83 -27.53 17.81
CA VAL A 336 5.96 -28.42 17.02
C VAL A 336 5.08 -27.62 16.04
N ILE A 337 4.53 -26.49 16.50
CA ILE A 337 3.70 -25.60 15.67
C ILE A 337 4.55 -24.80 14.68
N ALA A 338 5.70 -24.27 15.09
CA ALA A 338 6.62 -23.57 14.19
C ALA A 338 7.08 -24.47 13.02
N ASP A 339 7.42 -25.73 13.28
CA ASP A 339 7.79 -26.69 12.25
C ASP A 339 6.60 -27.11 11.37
N ASN A 340 5.39 -27.27 11.92
CA ASN A 340 4.20 -27.49 11.10
C ASN A 340 3.97 -26.34 10.10
N ILE A 341 4.10 -25.09 10.57
CA ILE A 341 3.97 -23.89 9.75
C ILE A 341 5.08 -23.84 8.68
N ARG A 342 6.35 -24.12 9.03
CA ARG A 342 7.47 -24.21 8.07
C ARG A 342 7.20 -25.25 6.97
N LEU A 343 6.78 -26.46 7.34
CA LEU A 343 6.49 -27.56 6.41
C LEU A 343 5.36 -27.20 5.43
N LYS A 344 4.28 -26.56 5.91
CA LYS A 344 3.22 -26.03 5.05
C LYS A 344 3.69 -24.87 4.15
N THR A 345 4.60 -24.05 4.65
CA THR A 345 5.09 -22.85 3.93
C THR A 345 6.07 -23.20 2.81
N ARG A 346 6.94 -24.20 2.99
CA ARG A 346 7.84 -24.73 1.94
C ARG A 346 7.11 -25.18 0.67
N LYS A 347 5.82 -25.50 0.75
CA LYS A 347 4.97 -25.86 -0.41
C LYS A 347 4.30 -24.67 -1.11
N ASN A 348 4.31 -23.46 -0.52
CA ASN A 348 3.43 -22.35 -0.90
C ASN A 348 4.14 -20.98 -1.02
N ASP A 349 5.43 -20.88 -0.70
CA ASP A 349 6.26 -19.67 -0.84
C ASP A 349 5.72 -18.39 -0.15
N LYS A 350 5.00 -18.57 0.96
CA LYS A 350 4.40 -17.47 1.76
C LYS A 350 5.35 -17.01 2.86
N ARG A 351 6.21 -16.03 2.54
CA ARG A 351 7.23 -15.46 3.46
C ARG A 351 6.71 -15.15 4.88
N ASP A 352 5.49 -14.64 5.00
CA ASP A 352 4.89 -14.25 6.29
C ASP A 352 4.71 -15.43 7.26
N SER A 353 4.38 -16.62 6.75
CA SER A 353 4.27 -17.80 7.62
C SER A 353 5.62 -18.31 8.15
N LEU A 354 6.75 -18.03 7.48
CA LEU A 354 8.07 -18.27 8.08
C LEU A 354 8.40 -17.28 9.21
N TYR A 355 7.85 -16.06 9.14
CA TYR A 355 8.01 -15.03 10.15
C TYR A 355 7.17 -15.37 11.40
N ASP A 356 5.91 -15.78 11.22
CA ASP A 356 5.06 -16.31 12.30
C ASP A 356 5.73 -17.49 13.01
N ALA A 357 6.28 -18.45 12.26
CA ALA A 357 6.98 -19.61 12.81
C ALA A 357 8.19 -19.20 13.68
N LYS A 358 8.98 -18.21 13.26
CA LYS A 358 10.08 -17.69 14.09
C LYS A 358 9.55 -17.00 15.35
N GLN A 359 8.51 -16.18 15.23
CA GLN A 359 7.91 -15.49 16.38
C GLN A 359 7.44 -16.48 17.45
N ILE A 360 6.73 -17.54 17.05
CA ILE A 360 6.18 -18.56 17.95
C ILE A 360 7.27 -19.24 18.80
N GLU A 361 8.50 -19.38 18.29
CA GLU A 361 9.63 -19.93 19.06
C GLU A 361 10.32 -18.91 19.96
N THR A 362 10.45 -17.65 19.50
CA THR A 362 11.24 -16.62 20.20
C THR A 362 10.46 -15.80 21.22
N LEU A 363 9.12 -15.85 21.20
CA LEU A 363 8.27 -15.08 22.09
C LEU A 363 7.93 -15.84 23.37
N GLN A 364 7.61 -15.08 24.42
CA GLN A 364 7.02 -15.63 25.64
C GLN A 364 5.77 -16.46 25.33
N PRO A 365 5.52 -17.59 26.03
CA PRO A 365 4.49 -18.56 25.69
C PRO A 365 3.09 -17.97 25.43
N ARG A 366 2.66 -16.99 26.24
CA ARG A 366 1.39 -16.26 26.08
C ARG A 366 1.29 -15.54 24.73
N SER A 367 2.34 -14.86 24.31
CA SER A 367 2.41 -14.12 23.05
C SER A 367 2.49 -15.05 21.83
N ALA A 368 3.18 -16.18 21.97
CA ALA A 368 3.14 -17.25 20.98
C ALA A 368 1.74 -17.90 20.88
N ALA A 369 1.02 -18.07 21.99
CA ALA A 369 -0.33 -18.61 22.03
C ALA A 369 -1.33 -17.64 21.35
N LYS A 370 -1.21 -16.32 21.59
CA LYS A 370 -1.97 -15.28 20.89
C LYS A 370 -1.81 -15.34 19.37
N ILE A 371 -0.59 -15.53 18.87
CA ILE A 371 -0.34 -15.74 17.43
C ILE A 371 -1.05 -17.01 16.94
N CYS A 372 -0.91 -18.13 17.67
CA CYS A 372 -1.56 -19.39 17.31
C CYS A 372 -3.10 -19.27 17.27
N PHE A 373 -3.68 -18.53 18.21
CA PHE A 373 -5.12 -18.23 18.27
C PHE A 373 -5.59 -17.39 17.08
N TYR A 374 -4.82 -16.37 16.69
CA TYR A 374 -5.09 -15.58 15.47
C TYR A 374 -5.03 -16.42 14.19
N ARG A 375 -4.21 -17.49 14.14
CA ARG A 375 -4.28 -18.46 13.01
C ARG A 375 -5.60 -19.21 12.96
N VAL A 376 -6.24 -19.50 14.10
CA VAL A 376 -7.56 -20.14 14.14
C VAL A 376 -8.66 -19.18 13.69
N ILE A 377 -8.72 -17.96 14.25
CA ILE A 377 -9.77 -16.99 13.89
C ILE A 377 -9.60 -16.50 12.45
N PHE A 378 -8.40 -16.13 12.01
CA PHE A 378 -8.22 -15.48 10.70
C PHE A 378 -7.71 -16.41 9.59
N GLY A 379 -7.26 -17.62 9.92
CA GLY A 379 -6.84 -18.63 8.95
C GLY A 379 -7.99 -19.39 8.30
N THR A 380 -7.65 -20.15 7.25
CA THR A 380 -8.54 -21.13 6.61
C THR A 380 -8.77 -22.31 7.55
N GLN A 381 -10.03 -22.66 7.82
CA GLN A 381 -10.41 -23.77 8.72
C GLN A 381 -10.22 -25.16 8.08
N SER A 382 -8.98 -25.47 7.66
CA SER A 382 -8.65 -26.78 7.09
C SER A 382 -8.52 -27.84 8.18
N GLU A 383 -9.17 -28.99 8.01
CA GLU A 383 -9.14 -30.13 8.95
C GLU A 383 -7.78 -30.88 8.98
N HIS A 384 -6.79 -30.35 8.27
CA HIS A 384 -5.38 -30.77 8.28
C HIS A 384 -4.48 -29.71 8.94
N GLU A 385 -5.03 -28.88 9.84
CA GLU A 385 -4.27 -27.91 10.63
C GLU A 385 -4.33 -28.25 12.12
N ILE A 386 -3.15 -28.44 12.72
CA ILE A 386 -2.99 -28.88 14.10
C ILE A 386 -3.72 -27.93 15.08
N LEU A 387 -3.59 -26.62 14.88
CA LEU A 387 -4.28 -25.59 15.66
C LEU A 387 -5.80 -25.65 15.49
N SER A 388 -6.27 -25.87 14.26
CA SER A 388 -7.71 -26.00 13.96
C SER A 388 -8.32 -27.22 14.64
N ASN A 389 -7.62 -28.36 14.61
CA ASN A 389 -8.12 -29.61 15.18
C ASN A 389 -8.10 -29.58 16.73
N ILE A 390 -7.07 -28.98 17.34
CA ILE A 390 -7.05 -28.74 18.79
C ILE A 390 -8.18 -27.77 19.19
N PHE A 391 -8.39 -26.68 18.45
CA PHE A 391 -9.49 -25.75 18.76
C PHE A 391 -10.87 -26.41 18.58
N LYS A 392 -11.08 -27.19 17.52
CA LYS A 392 -12.31 -27.98 17.29
C LYS A 392 -12.58 -28.99 18.41
N LEU A 393 -11.55 -29.55 19.04
CA LEU A 393 -11.68 -30.47 20.16
C LEU A 393 -12.12 -29.77 21.47
N HIS A 394 -11.57 -28.58 21.76
CA HIS A 394 -11.84 -27.87 23.02
C HIS A 394 -13.02 -26.87 22.95
N PHE A 395 -13.31 -26.33 21.76
CA PHE A 395 -14.38 -25.37 21.49
C PHE A 395 -15.20 -25.74 20.23
N PRO A 396 -15.84 -26.93 20.18
CA PRO A 396 -16.53 -27.43 18.99
C PRO A 396 -17.67 -26.52 18.51
N ASP A 397 -18.43 -25.92 19.42
CA ASP A 397 -19.58 -25.07 19.07
C ASP A 397 -19.10 -23.77 18.39
N VAL A 398 -18.07 -23.15 18.98
CA VAL A 398 -17.40 -21.95 18.47
C VAL A 398 -16.75 -22.23 17.11
N TRP A 399 -16.09 -23.39 16.97
CA TRP A 399 -15.51 -23.83 15.71
C TRP A 399 -16.56 -23.92 14.59
N ASN A 400 -17.74 -24.48 14.89
CA ASN A 400 -18.85 -24.61 13.95
C ASN A 400 -19.44 -23.24 13.57
N ILE A 401 -19.62 -22.33 14.53
CA ILE A 401 -20.06 -20.94 14.26
C ILE A 401 -19.05 -20.23 13.36
N PHE A 402 -17.75 -20.31 13.68
CA PHE A 402 -16.68 -19.75 12.83
C PHE A 402 -16.71 -20.35 11.42
N LYS A 403 -16.90 -21.67 11.30
CA LYS A 403 -16.97 -22.36 10.00
C LYS A 403 -18.13 -21.84 9.15
N VAL A 404 -19.33 -21.78 9.72
CA VAL A 404 -20.52 -21.22 9.08
C VAL A 404 -20.29 -19.77 8.63
N CYS A 405 -19.71 -18.93 9.48
CA CYS A 405 -19.37 -17.54 9.15
C CYS A 405 -18.25 -17.41 8.07
N LYS A 406 -17.35 -18.38 7.94
CA LYS A 406 -16.26 -18.39 6.93
C LYS A 406 -16.64 -19.07 5.61
N GLU A 407 -17.72 -19.84 5.57
CA GLU A 407 -18.19 -20.55 4.37
C GLU A 407 -19.41 -19.85 3.73
N TYR A 408 -20.12 -19.00 4.46
CA TYR A 408 -21.25 -18.24 3.92
C TYR A 408 -20.81 -17.04 3.06
N PRO A 409 -21.36 -16.81 1.86
CA PRO A 409 -21.01 -15.68 0.99
C PRO A 409 -21.66 -14.36 1.43
N LEU A 410 -20.94 -13.55 2.21
CA LEU A 410 -21.38 -12.19 2.56
C LEU A 410 -21.33 -11.23 1.36
N TYR A 411 -22.50 -10.82 0.87
CA TYR A 411 -22.63 -9.69 -0.05
C TYR A 411 -22.00 -8.42 0.54
N GLY A 412 -21.23 -7.70 -0.28
CA GLY A 412 -20.52 -6.50 0.15
C GLY A 412 -19.11 -6.72 0.67
N ASN A 413 -18.59 -7.96 0.78
CA ASN A 413 -17.15 -8.18 0.90
C ASN A 413 -16.49 -7.89 -0.48
N PRO A 414 -15.69 -6.82 -0.63
CA PRO A 414 -15.15 -6.41 -1.92
C PRO A 414 -14.05 -7.35 -2.45
N SER A 415 -13.55 -8.28 -1.63
CA SER A 415 -12.48 -9.19 -2.06
C SER A 415 -12.92 -10.27 -3.05
N GLY A 416 -14.22 -10.57 -3.13
CA GLY A 416 -14.88 -11.44 -4.13
C GLY A 416 -14.46 -12.92 -4.18
N ALA A 417 -13.31 -13.29 -3.63
CA ALA A 417 -12.61 -14.54 -3.90
C ALA A 417 -12.11 -15.27 -2.64
N ARG A 418 -12.44 -14.79 -1.43
CA ARG A 418 -11.91 -15.31 -0.16
C ARG A 418 -12.97 -15.32 0.96
N VAL A 419 -13.93 -16.23 0.83
CA VAL A 419 -15.04 -16.42 1.79
C VAL A 419 -14.54 -16.56 3.24
N TYR A 420 -13.37 -17.18 3.46
CA TYR A 420 -12.76 -17.33 4.78
C TYR A 420 -12.48 -16.00 5.53
N THR A 421 -12.50 -14.85 4.85
CA THR A 421 -12.37 -13.52 5.47
C THR A 421 -13.67 -13.00 6.09
N ASN A 422 -14.81 -13.68 5.90
CA ASN A 422 -16.12 -13.19 6.31
C ASN A 422 -16.30 -13.14 7.84
N LEU A 423 -15.64 -14.02 8.60
CA LEU A 423 -15.56 -13.89 10.06
C LEU A 423 -14.87 -12.58 10.49
N SER A 424 -13.74 -12.24 9.86
CA SER A 424 -13.06 -10.95 10.08
C SER A 424 -13.93 -9.76 9.66
N CYS A 425 -14.71 -9.89 8.58
CA CYS A 425 -15.65 -8.85 8.13
C CYS A 425 -16.72 -8.56 9.19
N ILE A 426 -17.34 -9.61 9.77
CA ILE A 426 -18.31 -9.49 10.86
C ILE A 426 -17.67 -8.82 12.08
N MET A 427 -16.50 -9.28 12.51
CA MET A 427 -15.80 -8.74 13.68
C MET A 427 -15.41 -7.26 13.51
N GLN A 428 -14.86 -6.87 12.36
CA GLN A 428 -14.44 -5.48 12.11
C GLN A 428 -15.63 -4.53 11.96
N ARG A 429 -16.79 -5.01 11.47
CA ARG A 429 -18.02 -4.22 11.45
C ARG A 429 -18.66 -4.09 12.83
N LEU A 430 -18.58 -5.13 13.67
CA LEU A 430 -19.00 -5.05 15.07
C LEU A 430 -18.14 -4.05 15.86
N GLU A 431 -16.82 -4.10 15.66
CA GLU A 431 -15.86 -3.13 16.20
C GLU A 431 -16.19 -1.70 15.76
N SER A 432 -16.49 -1.48 14.47
CA SER A 432 -16.81 -0.16 13.94
C SER A 432 -18.17 0.38 14.40
N ASP A 433 -19.21 -0.45 14.45
CA ASP A 433 -20.52 -0.11 15.03
C ASP A 433 -20.39 0.29 16.50
N LEU A 434 -19.58 -0.44 17.26
CA LEU A 434 -19.37 -0.19 18.68
C LEU A 434 -18.53 1.07 18.92
N VAL A 435 -17.34 1.16 18.33
CA VAL A 435 -16.37 2.23 18.61
C VAL A 435 -16.73 3.52 17.88
N LEU A 436 -16.95 3.46 16.56
CA LEU A 436 -17.08 4.66 15.71
C LEU A 436 -18.48 5.27 15.71
N SER A 437 -19.52 4.48 16.01
CA SER A 437 -20.88 4.98 16.19
C SER A 437 -21.22 5.16 17.68
N LYS A 438 -21.39 4.08 18.44
CA LYS A 438 -21.98 4.15 19.80
C LYS A 438 -21.08 4.82 20.83
N ILE A 439 -19.88 4.29 21.04
CA ILE A 439 -18.91 4.85 22.00
C ILE A 439 -18.59 6.30 21.62
N SER A 440 -18.36 6.55 20.33
CA SER A 440 -18.07 7.90 19.83
C SER A 440 -19.20 8.90 20.05
N SER A 441 -20.47 8.50 19.85
CA SER A 441 -21.62 9.36 20.17
C SER A 441 -21.72 9.60 21.67
N LYS A 442 -21.62 8.55 22.49
CA LYS A 442 -21.75 8.63 23.95
C LYS A 442 -20.63 9.45 24.61
N LEU A 443 -19.41 9.43 24.06
CA LEU A 443 -18.31 10.31 24.49
C LEU A 443 -18.66 11.79 24.24
N LYS A 444 -19.15 12.10 23.04
CA LYS A 444 -19.60 13.45 22.68
C LYS A 444 -20.81 13.91 23.50
N GLU A 445 -21.76 13.03 23.78
CA GLU A 445 -22.91 13.27 24.67
C GLU A 445 -22.45 13.57 26.11
N ALA A 446 -21.40 12.89 26.58
CA ALA A 446 -20.76 13.12 27.88
C ALA A 446 -19.80 14.34 27.92
N GLY A 447 -19.73 15.13 26.85
CA GLY A 447 -18.84 16.31 26.76
C GLY A 447 -17.36 16.00 26.49
N VAL A 448 -17.00 14.74 26.21
CA VAL A 448 -15.66 14.35 25.77
C VAL A 448 -15.56 14.56 24.26
N ASP A 449 -15.29 15.80 23.84
CA ASP A 449 -15.25 16.20 22.43
C ASP A 449 -13.82 16.24 21.82
N ARG A 450 -12.83 15.67 22.53
CA ARG A 450 -11.47 15.41 22.04
C ARG A 450 -11.09 13.95 22.25
N PHE A 451 -11.26 13.15 21.20
CA PHE A 451 -10.77 11.77 21.21
C PHE A 451 -10.35 11.26 19.82
N LEU A 452 -9.49 10.25 19.83
CA LEU A 452 -8.94 9.56 18.66
C LEU A 452 -9.30 8.07 18.77
N THR A 453 -10.04 7.55 17.78
CA THR A 453 -10.38 6.12 17.71
C THR A 453 -9.27 5.34 17.01
N ILE A 454 -8.75 4.31 17.66
CA ILE A 454 -7.65 3.47 17.20
C ILE A 454 -8.14 2.02 17.19
N HIS A 455 -8.84 1.65 16.12
CA HIS A 455 -9.51 0.34 15.99
C HIS A 455 -10.48 0.06 17.16
N ASP A 456 -10.07 -0.82 18.06
CA ASP A 456 -10.71 -1.29 19.29
C ASP A 456 -10.57 -0.34 20.49
N ALA A 457 -9.63 0.61 20.43
CA ALA A 457 -9.31 1.52 21.54
C ALA A 457 -9.73 2.97 21.27
N VAL A 458 -9.87 3.75 22.35
CA VAL A 458 -10.06 5.22 22.30
C VAL A 458 -8.92 5.90 23.06
N ALA A 459 -8.34 6.95 22.46
CA ALA A 459 -7.35 7.82 23.07
C ALA A 459 -7.96 9.19 23.41
N VAL A 460 -7.91 9.60 24.69
CA VAL A 460 -8.49 10.85 25.23
C VAL A 460 -7.44 11.64 26.06
N PRO A 461 -7.56 12.96 26.26
CA PRO A 461 -6.72 13.69 27.23
C PRO A 461 -6.83 13.10 28.64
N GLU A 462 -5.74 13.11 29.41
CA GLU A 462 -5.59 12.38 30.67
C GLU A 462 -6.73 12.64 31.69
N GLN A 463 -7.25 13.88 31.77
CA GLN A 463 -8.36 14.21 32.67
C GLN A 463 -9.69 13.51 32.33
N TYR A 464 -9.95 13.21 31.06
CA TYR A 464 -11.20 12.57 30.61
C TYR A 464 -11.18 11.04 30.71
N SER A 465 -10.03 10.46 31.02
CA SER A 465 -9.80 9.00 30.95
C SER A 465 -10.81 8.16 31.75
N LYS A 466 -11.10 8.53 33.00
CA LYS A 466 -12.09 7.82 33.84
C LYS A 466 -13.51 7.93 33.28
N LEU A 467 -13.92 9.11 32.83
CA LEU A 467 -15.24 9.34 32.24
C LEU A 467 -15.40 8.55 30.94
N ALA A 468 -14.35 8.51 30.11
CA ALA A 468 -14.35 7.73 28.88
C ALA A 468 -14.41 6.21 29.12
N GLU A 469 -13.79 5.69 30.19
CA GLU A 469 -13.91 4.28 30.61
C GLU A 469 -15.37 3.95 31.02
N GLU A 470 -16.00 4.82 31.84
CA GLU A 470 -17.40 4.69 32.26
C GLU A 470 -18.39 4.78 31.08
N VAL A 471 -18.11 5.67 30.13
CA VAL A 471 -18.86 5.80 28.87
C VAL A 471 -18.70 4.56 27.99
N MET A 472 -17.49 4.02 27.83
CA MET A 472 -17.25 2.80 27.04
C MET A 472 -18.00 1.60 27.63
N VAL A 473 -17.92 1.39 28.95
CA VAL A 473 -18.69 0.35 29.65
C VAL A 473 -20.20 0.52 29.44
N THR A 474 -20.69 1.76 29.46
CA THR A 474 -22.12 2.06 29.28
C THR A 474 -22.57 1.80 27.84
N ALA A 475 -21.84 2.26 26.83
CA ALA A 475 -22.15 2.02 25.42
C ALA A 475 -22.07 0.53 25.03
N ILE A 476 -21.16 -0.24 25.63
CA ILE A 476 -21.11 -1.70 25.47
C ILE A 476 -22.35 -2.36 26.07
N ARG A 477 -22.76 -1.97 27.29
CA ARG A 477 -23.95 -2.51 27.95
C ARG A 477 -25.24 -2.16 27.19
N GLU A 478 -25.39 -0.91 26.74
CA GLU A 478 -26.50 -0.45 25.90
C GLU A 478 -26.52 -1.15 24.52
N SER A 479 -25.39 -1.69 24.05
CA SER A 479 -25.33 -2.50 22.83
C SER A 479 -25.97 -3.89 22.97
N GLY A 480 -26.34 -4.31 24.18
CA GLY A 480 -26.68 -5.70 24.48
C GLY A 480 -25.47 -6.64 24.51
N LEU A 481 -24.24 -6.10 24.54
CA LEU A 481 -23.00 -6.88 24.53
C LEU A 481 -22.50 -7.13 25.96
N PRO A 482 -21.87 -8.29 26.23
CA PRO A 482 -21.25 -8.56 27.52
C PRO A 482 -20.05 -7.63 27.72
N VAL A 483 -20.01 -6.91 28.84
CA VAL A 483 -18.91 -5.96 29.15
C VAL A 483 -17.60 -6.74 29.30
N PRO A 484 -16.57 -6.46 28.48
CA PRO A 484 -15.26 -7.08 28.59
C PRO A 484 -14.45 -6.47 29.73
N CYS A 485 -13.38 -7.15 30.12
CA CYS A 485 -12.25 -6.50 30.78
C CYS A 485 -11.71 -5.38 29.89
N LEU A 486 -11.49 -4.19 30.46
CA LEU A 486 -10.81 -3.06 29.81
C LEU A 486 -9.42 -2.88 30.41
N ILE A 487 -8.44 -2.52 29.59
CA ILE A 487 -7.17 -1.99 30.10
C ILE A 487 -7.49 -0.59 30.65
N LYS A 488 -7.37 -0.47 31.97
CA LYS A 488 -7.52 0.81 32.69
C LYS A 488 -6.51 1.80 32.15
N ALA A 489 -7.01 2.97 31.75
CA ALA A 489 -6.29 4.13 31.21
C ALA A 489 -4.75 4.09 31.33
N GLU A 490 -4.10 3.33 30.45
CA GLU A 490 -2.63 3.32 30.38
C GLU A 490 -2.17 4.71 29.94
N PRO A 491 -1.09 5.27 30.53
CA PRO A 491 -0.44 6.44 29.95
C PRO A 491 -0.16 6.14 28.48
N TYR A 492 -0.45 7.07 27.56
CA TYR A 492 -0.02 6.90 26.18
C TYR A 492 1.51 7.04 26.12
N ASN A 493 2.17 5.96 26.50
CA ASN A 493 3.61 5.74 26.43
C ASN A 493 3.87 4.70 25.33
N GLY A 494 4.98 4.83 24.60
CA GLY A 494 5.35 3.89 23.54
C GLY A 494 5.63 2.47 24.07
N LEU A 495 5.99 2.37 25.34
CA LEU A 495 6.41 1.16 26.04
C LEU A 495 5.22 0.27 26.43
N PHE A 496 4.98 -0.79 25.65
CA PHE A 496 4.48 -2.03 26.27
C PHE A 496 5.60 -2.56 27.18
N SER A 497 5.37 -2.61 28.50
CA SER A 497 6.29 -3.24 29.45
C SER A 497 6.04 -4.76 29.52
N ASP A 498 6.31 -5.45 28.40
CA ASP A 498 6.20 -6.90 28.25
C ASP A 498 7.18 -7.32 27.12
N ASP A 499 7.95 -8.40 27.30
CA ASP A 499 9.05 -8.84 26.40
C ASP A 499 8.57 -9.28 25.01
N THR A 500 8.16 -8.31 24.21
CA THR A 500 7.57 -8.47 22.89
C THR A 500 8.32 -7.57 21.90
N PRO A 501 9.21 -8.12 21.05
CA PRO A 501 9.68 -7.39 19.87
C PRO A 501 8.49 -6.79 19.11
N THR A 502 8.67 -5.57 18.60
CA THR A 502 7.61 -4.76 18.01
C THR A 502 7.07 -5.38 16.73
N THR A 503 5.96 -6.09 16.88
CA THR A 503 5.40 -7.03 15.90
C THR A 503 3.94 -6.74 15.56
N THR A 504 3.35 -5.75 16.23
CA THR A 504 2.02 -5.19 15.98
C THR A 504 1.86 -4.65 14.55
N ASP A 505 2.89 -4.07 13.95
CA ASP A 505 2.85 -3.53 12.58
C ASP A 505 2.38 -4.55 11.53
N LYS A 506 2.66 -5.85 11.73
CA LYS A 506 2.17 -6.92 10.82
C LYS A 506 0.79 -7.46 11.16
N TYR A 507 0.37 -7.46 12.43
CA TYR A 507 -0.98 -7.90 12.79
C TYR A 507 -2.02 -6.79 12.56
N ASN A 508 -1.64 -5.52 12.72
CA ASN A 508 -2.36 -4.37 12.16
C ASN A 508 -2.40 -4.43 10.62
N GLY A 509 -1.46 -5.14 9.98
CA GLY A 509 -1.48 -5.50 8.56
C GLY A 509 -2.73 -6.27 8.10
N TRP A 510 -3.54 -6.84 9.00
CA TRP A 510 -4.87 -7.36 8.63
C TRP A 510 -5.89 -6.26 8.30
N ALA A 511 -5.64 -5.00 8.66
CA ALA A 511 -6.36 -3.84 8.13
C ALA A 511 -5.88 -3.42 6.72
N PHE A 512 -4.71 -3.90 6.27
CA PHE A 512 -4.13 -3.63 4.95
C PHE A 512 -4.40 -4.71 3.90
N PHE A 513 -5.15 -5.77 4.22
CA PHE A 513 -5.48 -6.82 3.25
C PHE A 513 -6.56 -6.44 2.22
N SER A 514 -7.10 -5.22 2.29
CA SER A 514 -7.74 -4.58 1.14
C SER A 514 -6.67 -4.01 0.18
N TYR A 515 -6.48 -4.69 -0.96
CA TYR A 515 -5.74 -4.23 -2.15
C TYR A 515 -4.19 -4.32 -2.20
N GLU A 516 -3.55 -5.29 -1.54
CA GLU A 516 -2.21 -5.76 -1.99
C GLU A 516 -2.30 -6.51 -3.34
N TYR A 517 -2.20 -5.77 -4.47
CA TYR A 517 -2.13 -6.38 -5.81
C TYR A 517 -0.72 -6.94 -6.07
N LYS A 518 -0.56 -8.27 -5.95
CA LYS A 518 0.76 -8.93 -6.00
C LYS A 518 1.37 -9.00 -7.40
N SER A 519 2.00 -7.93 -7.85
CA SER A 519 2.96 -7.95 -8.96
C SER A 519 4.25 -8.69 -8.53
N ARG A 520 4.70 -9.64 -9.36
CA ARG A 520 5.94 -10.40 -9.11
C ARG A 520 7.14 -9.66 -9.69
N VAL A 521 7.99 -9.10 -8.83
CA VAL A 521 9.34 -8.64 -9.21
C VAL A 521 10.33 -9.12 -8.14
N SER A 522 11.50 -9.60 -8.57
CA SER A 522 12.57 -10.08 -7.67
C SER A 522 13.31 -8.89 -7.03
N PRO A 523 13.66 -8.94 -5.73
CA PRO A 523 14.55 -7.95 -5.14
C PRO A 523 15.97 -8.10 -5.69
N PHE A 524 16.59 -6.98 -6.06
CA PHE A 524 18.05 -6.87 -6.12
C PHE A 524 18.55 -6.29 -4.80
N TYR A 525 19.60 -6.88 -4.24
CA TYR A 525 20.19 -6.48 -2.96
C TYR A 525 21.34 -5.49 -3.14
N SER A 526 21.56 -4.66 -2.12
CA SER A 526 22.79 -3.88 -1.96
C SER A 526 24.01 -4.79 -1.72
N SER A 527 25.20 -4.29 -2.03
CA SER A 527 26.40 -5.11 -2.18
C SER A 527 27.08 -5.50 -0.85
N LYS A 528 27.08 -6.80 -0.52
CA LYS A 528 28.20 -7.52 0.13
C LYS A 528 27.98 -9.04 0.14
N THR A 529 29.09 -9.77 0.31
CA THR A 529 29.20 -11.24 0.48
C THR A 529 29.27 -12.09 -0.81
N LYS A 530 29.92 -13.27 -0.71
CA LYS A 530 30.43 -14.09 -1.83
C LYS A 530 29.38 -15.00 -2.48
N LEU A 531 29.62 -15.34 -3.75
CA LEU A 531 28.88 -16.36 -4.52
C LEU A 531 29.21 -17.80 -4.07
N LEU A 532 28.16 -18.61 -3.94
CA LEU A 532 28.15 -20.06 -4.16
C LEU A 532 26.92 -20.40 -5.03
N THR A 533 26.96 -21.50 -5.79
CA THR A 533 26.06 -21.71 -6.93
C THR A 533 25.58 -23.16 -7.11
N THR A 534 24.27 -23.38 -7.26
CA THR A 534 23.67 -24.35 -8.23
C THR A 534 22.13 -24.15 -8.36
N PRO A 535 21.48 -24.56 -9.47
CA PRO A 535 20.07 -24.20 -9.75
C PRO A 535 19.10 -25.36 -10.11
N PHE A 536 17.80 -25.18 -9.85
CA PHE A 536 16.65 -25.94 -10.41
C PHE A 536 15.39 -25.02 -10.43
N LYS A 537 14.33 -25.21 -11.24
CA LYS A 537 14.17 -25.68 -12.64
C LYS A 537 12.69 -25.43 -13.08
N ASN A 538 12.42 -25.54 -14.39
CA ASN A 538 11.11 -25.67 -15.06
C ASN A 538 10.28 -24.38 -15.31
N SER A 539 9.51 -24.45 -16.41
CA SER A 539 8.70 -23.39 -17.04
C SER A 539 7.60 -24.04 -17.89
N ASN A 540 6.51 -23.32 -18.21
CA ASN A 540 5.49 -23.76 -19.19
C ASN A 540 4.92 -22.55 -19.96
N ASN A 541 5.20 -22.49 -21.27
CA ASN A 541 4.31 -22.34 -22.46
C ASN A 541 3.04 -21.44 -22.37
N TYR A 542 2.59 -20.72 -23.41
CA TYR A 542 3.12 -20.35 -24.75
C TYR A 542 2.26 -19.20 -25.33
N ILE A 543 2.80 -18.36 -26.22
CA ILE A 543 2.05 -17.54 -27.20
C ILE A 543 2.87 -17.47 -28.51
N GLU A 544 2.22 -17.52 -29.67
CA GLU A 544 2.85 -17.42 -31.01
C GLU A 544 2.57 -16.05 -31.70
N GLN A 545 3.15 -15.79 -32.88
CA GLN A 545 3.60 -14.45 -33.27
C GLN A 545 2.91 -13.82 -34.51
N TYR A 546 2.98 -12.49 -34.63
CA TYR A 546 2.58 -11.72 -35.82
C TYR A 546 3.61 -11.89 -36.97
N ALA A 547 3.17 -12.30 -38.17
CA ALA A 547 4.01 -12.76 -39.29
C ALA A 547 3.48 -12.36 -40.71
N ASP A 548 3.34 -11.05 -40.93
CA ASP A 548 3.04 -10.38 -42.23
C ASP A 548 3.25 -8.84 -42.09
N ASN A 549 3.71 -8.43 -40.90
CA ASN A 549 3.00 -7.47 -40.04
C ASN A 549 1.62 -7.94 -39.51
N LYS A 550 1.22 -9.22 -39.65
CA LYS A 550 -0.05 -9.79 -39.14
C LYS A 550 0.02 -11.29 -38.81
N LEU A 551 -0.74 -11.71 -37.80
CA LEU A 551 -0.64 -13.04 -37.14
C LEU A 551 -1.37 -14.17 -37.88
N VAL A 552 -0.69 -15.30 -38.09
CA VAL A 552 -1.26 -16.51 -38.73
C VAL A 552 -1.58 -17.59 -37.67
N ALA A 553 -2.54 -17.24 -36.81
CA ALA A 553 -3.21 -18.06 -35.79
C ALA A 553 -2.40 -18.59 -34.58
N ILE A 554 -2.87 -18.20 -33.39
CA ILE A 554 -2.50 -18.76 -32.07
C ILE A 554 -3.49 -19.87 -31.70
N TYR A 555 -3.02 -20.84 -30.92
CA TYR A 555 -3.85 -21.87 -30.27
C TYR A 555 -4.20 -21.45 -28.84
N THR A 556 -5.46 -21.61 -28.45
CA THR A 556 -5.92 -21.33 -27.08
C THR A 556 -5.67 -22.53 -26.15
N TYR A 557 -5.84 -22.33 -24.84
CA TYR A 557 -6.03 -23.43 -23.88
C TYR A 557 -7.33 -24.24 -24.11
N THR A 558 -8.18 -23.82 -25.07
CA THR A 558 -9.40 -24.52 -25.50
C THR A 558 -9.27 -25.25 -26.84
N GLY A 559 -8.17 -25.09 -27.59
CA GLY A 559 -7.65 -26.12 -28.51
C GLY A 559 -8.01 -26.07 -30.00
N GLU A 560 -8.53 -24.98 -30.57
CA GLU A 560 -8.87 -24.92 -32.01
C GLU A 560 -7.66 -24.57 -32.93
N LEU A 561 -7.71 -24.99 -34.20
CA LEU A 561 -6.53 -25.23 -35.06
C LEU A 561 -6.60 -24.60 -36.47
N LEU A 562 -5.45 -24.13 -36.98
CA LEU A 562 -5.32 -23.57 -38.34
C LEU A 562 -4.06 -24.05 -39.10
N SER A 563 -2.87 -23.46 -38.88
CA SER A 563 -1.68 -23.50 -39.79
C SER A 563 -1.93 -22.80 -41.15
N LYS A 564 -0.98 -22.56 -42.08
CA LYS A 564 0.41 -23.04 -42.27
C LYS A 564 1.21 -22.07 -43.18
N ALA A 565 2.41 -21.62 -42.79
CA ALA A 565 3.33 -20.87 -43.67
C ALA A 565 4.83 -21.01 -43.25
N ILE A 566 5.54 -21.85 -44.01
CA ILE A 566 6.96 -22.30 -43.96
C ILE A 566 8.02 -21.16 -43.92
N ASP A 567 9.24 -21.28 -43.35
CA ASP A 567 9.86 -22.19 -42.35
C ASP A 567 11.19 -21.56 -41.83
N PHE A 568 11.47 -21.67 -40.52
CA PHE A 568 12.82 -21.54 -39.91
C PHE A 568 13.04 -22.71 -38.90
N SER A 569 14.26 -23.26 -38.74
CA SER A 569 14.58 -24.43 -37.87
C SER A 569 16.01 -24.38 -37.29
N LEU A 570 16.64 -25.47 -36.70
CA LEU A 570 17.96 -25.46 -35.99
C LEU A 570 18.88 -26.77 -36.05
N SER A 571 20.23 -26.75 -36.31
CA SER A 571 21.22 -27.92 -36.21
C SER A 571 22.79 -27.63 -36.12
N THR A 572 23.72 -28.50 -35.65
CA THR A 572 24.96 -28.05 -34.90
C THR A 572 26.38 -27.77 -35.49
N SER A 573 26.91 -28.33 -36.58
CA SER A 573 28.37 -28.24 -36.90
C SER A 573 28.76 -27.71 -38.30
N LYS A 574 28.96 -28.56 -39.31
CA LYS A 574 28.89 -28.19 -40.75
C LYS A 574 28.32 -29.38 -41.56
N PRO A 575 27.39 -29.17 -42.54
CA PRO A 575 26.35 -30.71 -42.80
C PRO A 575 27.12 -31.52 -43.86
N ARG A 576 26.55 -32.57 -44.44
CA ARG A 576 27.23 -33.34 -45.52
C ARG A 576 26.46 -33.43 -46.84
N GLU A 577 25.27 -32.84 -46.93
CA GLU A 577 24.34 -32.97 -48.07
C GLU A 577 23.65 -31.62 -48.37
N LYS A 578 23.16 -31.42 -49.61
CA LYS A 578 22.48 -30.18 -50.05
C LYS A 578 20.97 -30.23 -49.76
N PRO A 579 20.37 -29.17 -49.18
CA PRO A 579 18.92 -29.11 -48.96
C PRO A 579 18.15 -28.67 -50.22
N THR A 580 16.85 -28.95 -50.21
CA THR A 580 15.89 -28.59 -51.28
C THR A 580 15.24 -27.21 -51.05
N LYS A 581 14.57 -26.68 -52.07
CA LYS A 581 13.85 -25.39 -52.00
C LYS A 581 12.83 -25.38 -50.85
N GLY A 582 13.10 -24.60 -49.80
CA GLY A 582 12.07 -24.15 -48.84
C GLY A 582 12.45 -23.98 -47.35
N ARG A 583 13.72 -24.06 -46.91
CA ARG A 583 14.06 -24.07 -45.47
C ARG A 583 15.35 -23.34 -45.04
N ILE A 584 15.36 -22.84 -43.79
CA ILE A 584 16.46 -22.17 -43.05
C ILE A 584 16.60 -22.80 -41.63
N PHE A 585 17.76 -22.76 -40.93
CA PHE A 585 18.05 -23.75 -39.86
C PHE A 585 19.02 -23.40 -38.62
N LEU A 586 19.11 -22.22 -37.88
CA LEU A 586 20.24 -21.26 -37.45
C LEU A 586 21.33 -21.31 -36.19
N GLN A 587 22.74 -21.27 -36.30
CA GLN A 587 23.95 -21.66 -35.37
C GLN A 587 24.79 -20.60 -34.57
N LEU A 588 24.94 -20.72 -33.24
CA LEU A 588 26.07 -20.22 -32.41
C LEU A 588 26.31 -21.16 -31.18
N PRO A 589 27.47 -21.24 -30.46
CA PRO A 589 28.82 -20.65 -30.67
C PRO A 589 30.04 -21.52 -30.21
N GLU A 590 31.21 -20.88 -30.03
CA GLU A 590 32.08 -21.01 -28.84
C GLU A 590 32.53 -19.64 -28.25
N ARG A 591 32.75 -19.64 -26.92
CA ARG A 591 33.53 -18.78 -25.98
C ARG A 591 34.14 -17.42 -26.44
N HIS A 592 34.17 -16.33 -25.65
CA HIS A 592 33.94 -16.14 -24.19
C HIS A 592 33.20 -14.81 -23.84
N SER A 593 32.85 -14.67 -22.55
CA SER A 593 32.36 -13.44 -21.86
C SER A 593 31.13 -12.69 -22.41
N ILE A 594 30.04 -13.40 -22.65
CA ILE A 594 28.73 -12.94 -22.15
C ILE A 594 28.28 -14.01 -21.15
N ARG A 595 28.28 -13.70 -19.86
CA ARG A 595 27.89 -14.65 -18.81
C ARG A 595 26.42 -14.41 -18.48
N HIS A 596 25.63 -15.45 -18.72
CA HIS A 596 24.17 -15.43 -18.77
C HIS A 596 23.61 -14.69 -19.99
N ASP A 597 22.86 -15.48 -20.75
CA ASP A 597 21.73 -15.06 -21.57
C ASP A 597 22.13 -13.98 -22.61
N LEU A 598 22.68 -14.40 -23.76
CA LEU A 598 22.11 -15.51 -24.54
C LEU A 598 22.88 -15.79 -25.86
N LYS A 599 22.17 -16.42 -26.80
CA LYS A 599 21.83 -15.90 -28.17
C LYS A 599 22.01 -16.97 -29.31
N LYS A 600 21.99 -18.28 -28.95
CA LYS A 600 22.90 -19.31 -29.51
C LYS A 600 22.40 -20.81 -29.50
N ILE A 601 21.58 -21.28 -30.50
CA ILE A 601 21.45 -22.70 -30.97
C ILE A 601 21.84 -22.76 -32.47
N LYS A 602 21.57 -23.88 -33.20
CA LYS A 602 22.26 -24.49 -34.38
C LYS A 602 21.83 -24.10 -35.87
N TYR A 603 22.59 -24.10 -37.03
CA TYR A 603 22.31 -23.67 -38.48
C TYR A 603 22.10 -24.80 -39.57
N TRP A 604 21.54 -24.48 -40.78
CA TRP A 604 21.70 -24.94 -42.23
C TRP A 604 21.12 -23.81 -43.15
N ASP A 605 21.60 -23.63 -44.40
CA ASP A 605 21.06 -22.67 -45.39
C ASP A 605 20.70 -23.35 -46.72
N TYR A 606 20.05 -22.64 -47.66
CA TYR A 606 19.58 -23.19 -48.94
C TYR A 606 20.67 -23.81 -49.84
N ASP A 607 21.96 -23.50 -49.63
CA ASP A 607 23.09 -24.15 -50.32
C ASP A 607 23.60 -25.41 -49.61
N GLY A 608 23.31 -25.53 -48.32
CA GLY A 608 23.91 -26.50 -47.41
C GLY A 608 25.14 -26.00 -46.65
N LYS A 609 25.05 -24.83 -45.97
CA LYS A 609 26.10 -24.29 -45.06
C LYS A 609 25.56 -23.88 -43.68
N ILE A 610 26.40 -23.84 -42.64
CA ILE A 610 26.05 -23.38 -41.27
C ILE A 610 26.49 -21.89 -40.99
N LYS A 611 25.68 -21.02 -40.30
CA LYS A 611 25.79 -19.53 -39.94
C LYS A 611 25.08 -19.18 -38.57
N GLU A 612 24.51 -18.00 -38.20
CA GLU A 612 24.11 -17.66 -36.76
C GLU A 612 22.61 -17.39 -36.29
N TRP A 613 22.14 -17.84 -35.06
CA TRP A 613 20.95 -17.34 -34.24
C TRP A 613 20.62 -18.00 -32.81
N SER A 614 19.48 -17.59 -32.15
CA SER A 614 18.55 -18.23 -31.10
C SER A 614 18.38 -17.65 -29.64
N PHE A 615 17.26 -17.87 -28.90
CA PHE A 615 16.95 -17.16 -27.61
C PHE A 615 15.96 -17.88 -26.63
N PRO A 616 16.19 -18.05 -25.31
CA PRO A 616 15.67 -17.13 -24.23
C PRO A 616 16.64 -17.00 -23.00
N VAL A 617 16.87 -15.89 -22.27
CA VAL A 617 16.14 -14.62 -22.03
C VAL A 617 16.83 -13.38 -22.64
N ILE A 618 16.07 -12.34 -23.01
CA ILE A 618 16.54 -11.12 -23.70
C ILE A 618 16.78 -9.94 -22.73
N TYR A 619 18.00 -9.40 -22.73
CA TYR A 619 18.28 -7.99 -22.43
C TYR A 619 19.11 -7.32 -23.54
N GLU A 620 19.09 -5.97 -23.53
CA GLU A 620 19.78 -4.97 -24.38
C GLU A 620 19.55 -5.06 -25.91
N ALA A 621 19.80 -6.20 -26.55
CA ALA A 621 19.84 -6.30 -28.02
C ALA A 621 18.49 -6.04 -28.71
N SER A 622 17.36 -6.35 -28.07
CA SER A 622 16.03 -6.03 -28.63
C SER A 622 15.66 -4.55 -28.48
N ILE A 623 16.31 -3.80 -27.58
CA ILE A 623 16.23 -2.34 -27.55
C ILE A 623 17.01 -1.79 -28.75
N ARG A 624 18.23 -2.30 -29.02
CA ARG A 624 19.00 -1.92 -30.23
C ARG A 624 18.20 -2.17 -31.52
N ASN A 625 17.56 -3.33 -31.68
CA ASN A 625 16.73 -3.63 -32.85
C ASN A 625 15.40 -2.85 -32.92
N LEU A 626 14.94 -2.21 -31.83
CA LEU A 626 13.81 -1.28 -31.87
C LEU A 626 14.26 0.13 -32.27
N LEU A 627 15.43 0.56 -31.77
CA LEU A 627 16.09 1.82 -32.14
C LEU A 627 16.47 1.84 -33.63
N GLU A 628 17.07 0.76 -34.14
CA GLU A 628 17.48 0.66 -35.55
C GLU A 628 16.27 0.60 -36.49
N ARG A 629 15.14 0.00 -36.06
CA ARG A 629 13.85 0.02 -36.79
C ARG A 629 13.16 1.40 -36.83
N ASN A 630 13.65 2.38 -36.09
CA ASN A 630 13.21 3.78 -36.15
C ASN A 630 14.35 4.74 -36.53
N GLY A 631 15.48 4.23 -37.05
CA GLY A 631 16.54 5.04 -37.65
C GLY A 631 17.74 5.41 -36.78
N LEU A 632 17.96 4.78 -35.61
CA LEU A 632 19.09 5.08 -34.71
C LEU A 632 19.98 3.85 -34.45
N SER A 633 21.31 3.97 -34.54
CA SER A 633 22.26 2.88 -34.21
C SER A 633 23.26 3.26 -33.12
N LEU A 634 23.72 2.26 -32.35
CA LEU A 634 24.52 2.47 -31.14
C LEU A 634 26.04 2.65 -31.39
N ASN A 635 26.51 2.54 -32.64
CA ASN A 635 27.93 2.28 -32.94
C ASN A 635 28.79 3.52 -33.28
N THR A 636 28.31 4.73 -33.01
CA THR A 636 29.21 5.90 -32.79
C THR A 636 30.33 5.55 -31.78
N VAL A 637 30.03 4.66 -30.83
CA VAL A 637 30.92 4.16 -29.77
C VAL A 637 32.07 3.28 -30.29
N ILE A 638 31.95 2.61 -31.45
CA ILE A 638 32.92 1.56 -31.88
C ILE A 638 33.89 2.04 -32.98
N LYS A 639 33.85 3.32 -33.39
CA LYS A 639 34.91 3.90 -34.26
C LYS A 639 36.29 3.98 -33.59
N TYR A 640 36.39 3.75 -32.28
CA TYR A 640 37.57 4.10 -31.46
C TYR A 640 38.38 2.89 -30.94
N LYS A 641 38.91 2.02 -31.83
CA LYS A 641 40.22 1.32 -31.66
C LYS A 641 40.62 0.38 -32.82
N LYS A 642 41.73 0.73 -33.47
CA LYS A 642 42.84 -0.16 -33.91
C LYS A 642 42.51 -1.40 -34.78
N GLY A 643 42.50 -1.19 -36.10
CA GLY A 643 43.65 -1.61 -36.91
C GLY A 643 43.71 -3.02 -37.52
N LYS A 644 43.19 -3.16 -38.73
CA LYS A 644 43.73 -4.02 -39.81
C LYS A 644 43.55 -3.28 -41.14
N LYS A 645 44.47 -3.35 -42.11
CA LYS A 645 45.94 -3.60 -42.06
C LYS A 645 46.52 -2.95 -43.34
N GLU A 646 47.83 -3.00 -43.56
CA GLU A 646 48.41 -2.59 -44.84
C GLU A 646 47.87 -3.39 -46.04
N ARG A 647 47.82 -2.73 -47.22
CA ARG A 647 47.79 -3.31 -48.60
C ARG A 647 46.48 -4.08 -48.97
N LYS A 648 45.96 -4.02 -50.21
CA LYS A 648 46.38 -3.24 -51.40
C LYS A 648 45.23 -3.09 -52.42
N THR A 649 45.18 -1.93 -53.09
CA THR A 649 44.74 -1.66 -54.49
C THR A 649 43.31 -1.93 -55.01
N LYS A 650 42.85 -0.90 -55.75
CA LYS A 650 41.97 -0.88 -56.96
C LYS A 650 40.47 -1.22 -56.81
N ALA A 651 39.53 -0.49 -57.40
CA ALA A 651 39.49 0.78 -58.15
C ALA A 651 38.05 0.98 -58.68
N LYS A 652 37.64 2.25 -58.81
CA LYS A 652 36.75 2.82 -59.85
C LYS A 652 35.25 2.42 -59.93
N GLU A 653 34.46 3.49 -60.10
CA GLU A 653 33.25 3.66 -60.94
C GLU A 653 32.07 2.67 -60.82
N GLY A 654 30.81 3.13 -60.73
CA GLY A 654 30.31 4.51 -60.66
C GLY A 654 28.77 4.57 -60.74
N ILE A 655 28.22 5.80 -60.62
CA ILE A 655 26.80 6.13 -60.42
C ILE A 655 26.33 5.82 -58.99
#